data_AF-A0A2V7E0R2-F1
#
_entry.id   AF-A0A2V7E0R2-F1
#
_cell.length_a   1.000
_cell.length_b   1.000
_cell.length_c   1.000
_cell.angle_alpha   90.00
_cell.angle_beta   90.00
_cell.angle_gamma   90.00
#
_symmetry.space_group_name_H-M   'P 1'
#
loop_
_entity.id
_entity.type
_entity.pdbx_description
1 polymer ?
#
loop_
_entity_poly.entity_id
_entity_poly.type
_entity_poly.pdbx_seq_one_letter_code
_entity_poly.pdbx_strand_id
1 'polypeptide(L)'
;MRVAILPDGALLLDTASDFDDASDGLAPAARARVARAVERGPGHALLDLGTTELDAPLAPPLAFLRDVGRAFVARVCAVPDLEERRERVEVDCPPDERARLADAVPPMDGAEYVDADWVAARWAEINRAFADEIRVHRGPVAAWLHARHPSWHVVGKVCLHLAENRSDEEHPFAFLATYAVRAGAGGKVQHRPLARALEESSARGDRRALLHLLVPLQRAAEQVPWLAEMVDSGAVYEAMAWTPTEAHRFLQAIPVFEAAGVVVRVPDWWRARRPPRPEVAVRVGEKKPNALGMDALLDFSVAVALGDERLTDAEVRQLMASSGGLMRLRGQWVELDRERLREVLAHWERVRREAEQGGLSFLEGMRLLAGVARNDREAGALAAGEGWSRVEAGAWLARTLESLRGPAGLVAADPGADLRGTLRPYQKSGVSWLAFASSLRLGVCLADDMGLGKTIQVLALLLLRKRRARGDEPPHLLIAPASLLANWQAEIERFAPALTTLLAHPSGMPARELADLASADLRGTDLVMTTYGTLARAEALRARDWSLVVLDEAQAIKNPGARQTQAVKALKAHARIALTGTPVENRLGDLWSIYDFLDPGLLGSAREFSAFVKRLASSPEESYAPLRRLIQPYMLRRLKTDRSIVADLPDKTEVKAFCLLSNRQAALYQKTVDELERAIAGLVQGIERRGLVLAYLMRFKQICNHPAHWLGEGTWDEAGSGKLARLREIVEPVAGKHEKMLVFTQFREATEPLAGFLGDLFGRPGVVLHGSTPVRARGGLVRRFQEDPSVPFFVLSVKAGGSGLNLMAASHVVHFDRWWNPAVEDQATDRAYRIGQHRNVLVHKLVCRGTVEERIDRLIEDKQAMARGVLEGGAETLLTEMSDKELMAMVALDLRRATAEA
;
A
#
# COMPACT_ATOMS: atom_id res chain seq x y z
N MET A 1 27.92 30.01 -20.30
CA MET A 1 28.79 28.85 -20.50
C MET A 1 29.56 29.12 -21.75
N ARG A 2 30.85 29.41 -21.61
CA ARG A 2 31.72 29.73 -22.74
C ARG A 2 32.20 28.43 -23.36
N VAL A 3 32.11 28.33 -24.67
CA VAL A 3 32.60 27.19 -25.44
C VAL A 3 33.87 27.63 -26.17
N ALA A 4 34.95 26.89 -26.01
CA ALA A 4 36.18 27.09 -26.76
C ALA A 4 36.82 25.74 -27.12
N ILE A 5 37.54 25.70 -28.24
CA ILE A 5 38.34 24.55 -28.63
C ILE A 5 39.81 24.96 -28.57
N LEU A 6 40.59 24.19 -27.83
CA LEU A 6 42.00 24.47 -27.61
C LEU A 6 42.85 23.99 -28.80
N PRO A 7 44.09 24.50 -28.98
CA PRO A 7 44.96 24.12 -30.10
C PRO A 7 45.31 22.63 -30.19
N ASP A 8 45.18 21.90 -29.08
CA ASP A 8 45.34 20.44 -29.01
C ASP A 8 44.05 19.67 -29.36
N GLY A 9 42.99 20.38 -29.76
CA GLY A 9 41.68 19.84 -30.10
C GLY A 9 40.79 19.55 -28.89
N ALA A 10 41.19 19.93 -27.67
CA ALA A 10 40.38 19.72 -26.48
C ALA A 10 39.18 20.67 -26.42
N LEU A 11 38.00 20.13 -26.05
CA LEU A 11 36.78 20.91 -25.87
C LEU A 11 36.72 21.50 -24.45
N LEU A 12 36.75 22.83 -24.33
CA LEU A 12 36.61 23.56 -23.07
C LEU A 12 35.18 24.11 -22.94
N LEU A 13 34.53 23.78 -21.82
CA LEU A 13 33.21 24.28 -21.44
C LEU A 13 33.32 24.98 -20.08
N ASP A 14 33.49 26.30 -20.09
CA ASP A 14 33.67 27.10 -18.88
C ASP A 14 32.32 27.53 -18.30
N THR A 15 32.10 27.13 -17.05
CA THR A 15 30.87 27.34 -16.28
C THR A 15 30.93 28.55 -15.34
N ALA A 16 32.10 29.19 -15.19
CA ALA A 16 32.39 30.19 -14.15
C ALA A 16 32.24 31.67 -14.57
N SER A 17 31.59 31.98 -15.70
CA SER A 17 31.57 33.35 -16.23
C SER A 17 30.57 34.28 -15.52
N ASP A 18 31.08 35.22 -14.71
CA ASP A 18 30.40 36.45 -14.23
C ASP A 18 30.28 37.54 -15.34
N PHE A 19 30.03 37.15 -16.59
CA PHE A 19 29.87 38.10 -17.71
C PHE A 19 28.39 38.39 -17.98
N ASP A 20 28.03 39.67 -17.82
CA ASP A 20 26.75 40.26 -18.24
C ASP A 20 26.57 40.25 -19.78
N ASP A 21 25.31 40.07 -20.19
CA ASP A 21 24.68 40.49 -21.46
C ASP A 21 24.60 39.60 -22.72
N ALA A 22 24.99 38.31 -22.70
CA ALA A 22 24.55 37.37 -23.76
C ALA A 22 24.03 36.05 -23.17
N SER A 23 22.71 35.85 -23.20
CA SER A 23 22.09 34.58 -22.82
C SER A 23 22.58 33.47 -23.76
N ASP A 24 23.31 32.51 -23.22
CA ASP A 24 23.73 31.30 -23.95
C ASP A 24 22.56 30.32 -24.24
N GLY A 25 21.35 30.68 -23.82
CA GLY A 25 20.11 29.93 -24.04
C GLY A 25 19.89 28.75 -23.09
N LEU A 26 20.85 28.45 -22.19
CA LEU A 26 20.70 27.36 -21.21
C LEU A 26 19.99 27.82 -19.95
N ALA A 27 18.84 27.20 -19.66
CA ALA A 27 18.14 27.37 -18.39
C ALA A 27 19.04 26.97 -17.19
N PRO A 28 18.86 27.55 -15.99
CA PRO A 28 19.72 27.29 -14.82
C PRO A 28 19.86 25.80 -14.47
N ALA A 29 18.76 25.04 -14.55
CA ALA A 29 18.77 23.59 -14.29
C ALA A 29 19.54 22.81 -15.37
N ALA A 30 19.40 23.20 -16.64
CA ALA A 30 20.14 22.61 -17.76
C ALA A 30 21.64 22.91 -17.63
N ARG A 31 22.01 24.15 -17.28
CA ARG A 31 23.40 24.55 -17.02
C ARG A 31 24.05 23.71 -15.93
N ALA A 32 23.37 23.49 -14.80
CA ALA A 32 23.88 22.67 -13.72
C ALA A 32 24.05 21.19 -14.13
N ARG A 33 23.17 20.68 -15.00
CA ARG A 33 23.26 19.31 -15.53
C ARG A 33 24.42 19.15 -16.50
N VAL A 34 24.55 20.08 -17.45
CA VAL A 34 25.66 20.11 -18.40
C VAL A 34 26.99 20.28 -17.67
N ALA A 35 27.08 21.13 -16.64
CA ALA A 35 28.27 21.28 -15.81
C ALA A 35 28.72 19.95 -15.17
N ARG A 36 27.79 19.19 -14.57
CA ARG A 36 28.08 17.84 -14.04
C ARG A 36 28.49 16.85 -15.13
N ALA A 37 27.96 17.00 -16.34
CA ALA A 37 28.36 16.16 -17.47
C ALA A 37 29.79 16.48 -17.94
N VAL A 38 30.18 17.76 -17.92
CA VAL A 38 31.54 18.22 -18.24
C VAL A 38 32.57 17.65 -17.26
N GLU A 39 32.26 17.60 -15.96
CA GLU A 39 33.14 16.98 -14.94
C GLU A 39 33.47 15.51 -15.24
N ARG A 40 32.59 14.82 -15.98
CA ARG A 40 32.79 13.43 -16.40
C ARG A 40 33.47 13.30 -17.76
N GLY A 41 33.57 14.39 -18.51
CA GLY A 41 34.27 14.48 -19.79
C GLY A 41 33.42 15.06 -20.94
N PRO A 42 34.07 15.51 -22.03
CA PRO A 42 33.42 16.17 -23.16
C PRO A 42 32.34 15.31 -23.85
N GLY A 43 32.56 13.99 -23.98
CA GLY A 43 31.57 13.06 -24.53
C GLY A 43 30.26 13.02 -23.74
N HIS A 44 30.31 13.12 -22.41
CA HIS A 44 29.11 13.15 -21.56
C HIS A 44 28.34 14.46 -21.74
N ALA A 45 29.02 15.59 -21.89
CA ALA A 45 28.39 16.88 -22.14
C ALA A 45 27.69 16.91 -23.52
N LEU A 46 28.35 16.41 -24.55
CA LEU A 46 27.78 16.29 -25.91
C LEU A 46 26.57 15.35 -25.93
N LEU A 47 26.65 14.21 -25.23
CA LEU A 47 25.52 13.29 -25.10
C LEU A 47 24.35 13.93 -24.36
N ASP A 48 24.59 14.66 -23.27
CA ASP A 48 23.53 15.33 -22.51
C ASP A 48 22.82 16.39 -23.36
N LEU A 49 23.58 17.32 -23.95
CA LEU A 49 23.05 18.34 -24.86
C LEU A 49 22.26 17.70 -26.01
N GLY A 50 22.85 16.69 -26.64
CA GLY A 50 22.27 15.96 -27.76
C GLY A 50 21.05 15.11 -27.40
N THR A 51 20.81 14.78 -26.14
CA THR A 51 19.64 13.98 -25.72
C THR A 51 18.51 14.81 -25.11
N THR A 52 18.82 15.95 -24.49
CA THR A 52 17.86 16.71 -23.65
C THR A 52 17.51 18.10 -24.19
N GLU A 53 18.50 18.89 -24.64
CA GLU A 53 18.32 20.32 -24.99
C GLU A 53 17.95 20.54 -26.47
N LEU A 54 17.06 19.68 -26.99
CA LEU A 54 16.79 19.59 -28.43
C LEU A 54 16.07 20.80 -29.01
N ASP A 55 15.10 21.30 -28.26
CA ASP A 55 14.24 22.41 -28.67
C ASP A 55 14.68 23.74 -28.01
N ALA A 56 15.79 23.72 -27.26
CA ALA A 56 16.33 24.89 -26.57
C ALA A 56 16.96 25.90 -27.57
N PRO A 57 16.66 27.21 -27.45
CA PRO A 57 17.26 28.25 -28.28
C PRO A 57 18.67 28.59 -27.79
N LEU A 58 19.62 27.68 -28.03
CA LEU A 58 21.01 27.81 -27.59
C LEU A 58 21.81 28.80 -28.46
N ALA A 59 22.81 29.46 -27.86
CA ALA A 59 23.79 30.23 -28.63
C ALA A 59 24.54 29.34 -29.64
N PRO A 60 25.00 29.89 -30.79
CA PRO A 60 25.54 29.09 -31.89
C PRO A 60 26.60 28.04 -31.50
N PRO A 61 27.60 28.35 -30.64
CA PRO A 61 28.59 27.35 -30.24
C PRO A 61 27.98 26.16 -29.48
N LEU A 62 27.00 26.40 -28.60
CA LEU A 62 26.30 25.34 -27.88
C LEU A 62 25.32 24.56 -28.78
N ALA A 63 24.67 25.26 -29.71
CA ALA A 63 23.82 24.65 -30.72
C ALA A 63 24.62 23.68 -31.61
N PHE A 64 25.84 24.04 -31.98
CA PHE A 64 26.76 23.18 -32.72
C PHE A 64 27.10 21.89 -31.96
N LEU A 65 27.53 22.01 -30.71
CA LEU A 65 27.84 20.85 -29.85
C LEU A 65 26.63 19.94 -29.63
N ARG A 66 25.45 20.54 -29.39
CA ARG A 66 24.18 19.81 -29.32
C ARG A 66 23.93 19.04 -30.62
N ASP A 67 24.16 19.66 -31.77
CA ASP A 67 23.86 19.09 -33.07
C ASP A 67 24.76 17.88 -33.39
N VAL A 68 26.03 17.90 -32.95
CA VAL A 68 26.94 16.73 -32.98
C VAL A 68 26.38 15.58 -32.12
N GLY A 69 26.02 15.86 -30.86
CA GLY A 69 25.41 14.86 -29.97
C GLY A 69 24.06 14.34 -30.47
N ARG A 70 23.26 15.21 -31.10
CA ARG A 70 21.96 14.86 -31.68
C ARG A 70 22.11 13.90 -32.85
N ALA A 71 23.08 14.13 -33.74
CA ALA A 71 23.38 13.26 -34.87
C ALA A 71 23.76 11.85 -34.38
N PHE A 72 24.57 11.78 -33.33
CA PHE A 72 24.92 10.53 -32.67
C PHE A 72 23.69 9.77 -32.15
N VAL A 73 22.85 10.43 -31.35
CA VAL A 73 21.67 9.79 -30.75
C VAL A 73 20.67 9.33 -31.81
N ALA A 74 20.53 10.08 -32.90
CA ALA A 74 19.68 9.67 -34.02
C ALA A 74 20.13 8.34 -34.65
N ARG A 75 21.45 8.11 -34.76
CA ARG A 75 21.99 6.83 -35.25
C ARG A 75 21.82 5.71 -34.23
N VAL A 76 21.94 5.99 -32.93
CA VAL A 76 21.64 5.02 -31.86
C VAL A 76 20.19 4.55 -31.92
N CYS A 77 19.23 5.48 -32.10
CA CYS A 77 17.81 5.16 -32.26
C CYS A 77 17.51 4.27 -33.48
N ALA A 78 18.37 4.29 -34.49
CA ALA A 78 18.24 3.50 -35.71
C ALA A 78 18.90 2.11 -35.64
N VAL A 79 19.41 1.70 -34.47
CA VAL A 79 20.00 0.36 -34.26
C VAL A 79 18.88 -0.67 -34.02
N PRO A 80 18.73 -1.73 -34.86
CA PRO A 80 17.62 -2.69 -34.75
C PRO A 80 17.58 -3.52 -33.45
N ASP A 81 18.75 -3.77 -32.86
CA ASP A 81 18.93 -4.61 -31.65
C ASP A 81 19.39 -3.77 -30.46
N LEU A 82 18.95 -2.50 -30.39
CA LEU A 82 19.37 -1.54 -29.37
C LEU A 82 19.18 -2.07 -27.95
N GLU A 83 18.06 -2.75 -27.69
CA GLU A 83 17.72 -3.29 -26.37
C GLU A 83 18.52 -4.54 -25.99
N GLU A 84 19.02 -5.29 -26.98
CA GLU A 84 19.84 -6.48 -26.75
C GLU A 84 21.32 -6.10 -26.59
N ARG A 85 21.78 -5.16 -27.42
CA ARG A 85 23.17 -4.70 -27.43
C ARG A 85 23.48 -3.73 -26.30
N ARG A 86 22.51 -2.90 -25.87
CA ARG A 86 22.63 -1.96 -24.74
C ARG A 86 23.95 -1.17 -24.74
N GLU A 87 24.82 -1.39 -23.76
CA GLU A 87 26.11 -0.71 -23.62
C GLU A 87 27.16 -1.14 -24.67
N ARG A 88 26.90 -2.20 -25.43
CA ARG A 88 27.73 -2.69 -26.55
C ARG A 88 27.31 -2.08 -27.89
N VAL A 89 26.39 -1.12 -27.88
CA VAL A 89 26.08 -0.34 -29.07
C VAL A 89 27.23 0.61 -29.35
N GLU A 90 27.74 0.52 -30.57
CA GLU A 90 28.72 1.43 -31.11
C GLU A 90 28.21 1.84 -32.50
N VAL A 91 28.09 3.15 -32.71
CA VAL A 91 27.63 3.74 -33.97
C VAL A 91 28.76 4.51 -34.63
N ASP A 92 28.93 4.31 -35.93
CA ASP A 92 29.89 5.03 -36.75
C ASP A 92 29.37 6.42 -37.14
N CYS A 93 30.30 7.34 -37.39
CA CYS A 93 30.01 8.59 -38.10
C CYS A 93 30.51 8.44 -39.54
N PRO A 94 29.64 8.38 -40.57
CA PRO A 94 30.05 8.30 -41.97
C PRO A 94 30.92 9.49 -42.41
N PRO A 95 31.85 9.34 -43.38
CA PRO A 95 32.74 10.42 -43.81
C PRO A 95 32.01 11.69 -44.29
N ASP A 96 30.87 11.54 -44.96
CA ASP A 96 30.02 12.65 -45.43
C ASP A 96 29.31 13.37 -44.27
N GLU A 97 28.92 12.64 -43.22
CA GLU A 97 28.34 13.22 -42.01
C GLU A 97 29.41 13.94 -41.17
N ARG A 98 30.63 13.39 -41.09
CA ARG A 98 31.78 14.06 -40.44
C ARG A 98 32.12 15.38 -41.12
N ALA A 99 32.24 15.36 -42.46
CA ALA A 99 32.54 16.57 -43.24
C ALA A 99 31.45 17.63 -43.04
N ARG A 100 30.16 17.23 -43.14
CA ARG A 100 29.03 18.14 -42.91
C ARG A 100 29.04 18.76 -41.52
N LEU A 101 29.33 17.96 -40.49
CA LEU A 101 29.39 18.48 -39.12
C LEU A 101 30.59 19.43 -38.97
N ALA A 102 31.76 19.10 -39.50
CA ALA A 102 32.92 19.99 -39.45
C ALA A 102 32.64 21.34 -40.16
N ASP A 103 32.04 21.30 -41.37
CA ASP A 103 31.68 22.49 -42.15
C ASP A 103 30.59 23.35 -41.48
N ALA A 104 29.85 22.79 -40.51
CA ALA A 104 28.77 23.46 -39.79
C ALA A 104 29.25 24.22 -38.54
N VAL A 105 30.57 24.26 -38.26
CA VAL A 105 31.11 24.98 -37.11
C VAL A 105 30.81 26.50 -37.23
N PRO A 106 30.17 27.11 -36.22
CA PRO A 106 29.92 28.55 -36.24
C PRO A 106 31.20 29.32 -35.89
N PRO A 107 31.26 30.64 -36.14
CA PRO A 107 32.34 31.48 -35.59
C PRO A 107 32.38 31.36 -34.05
N MET A 108 33.47 30.82 -33.51
CA MET A 108 33.70 30.61 -32.09
C MET A 108 35.20 30.49 -31.79
N ASP A 109 35.59 30.61 -30.52
CA ASP A 109 36.99 30.46 -30.10
C ASP A 109 37.48 29.04 -30.43
N GLY A 110 38.47 28.94 -31.34
CA GLY A 110 39.06 27.67 -31.77
C GLY A 110 38.31 26.94 -32.88
N ALA A 111 37.42 27.62 -33.62
CA ALA A 111 36.71 27.04 -34.77
C ALA A 111 37.66 26.50 -35.85
N GLU A 112 38.85 27.09 -36.01
CA GLU A 112 39.89 26.67 -36.94
C GLU A 112 40.48 25.28 -36.63
N TYR A 113 40.25 24.76 -35.42
CA TYR A 113 40.69 23.42 -34.99
C TYR A 113 39.59 22.36 -35.16
N VAL A 114 38.43 22.72 -35.73
CA VAL A 114 37.33 21.78 -36.01
C VAL A 114 37.44 21.26 -37.43
N ASP A 115 37.93 20.03 -37.56
CA ASP A 115 37.97 19.28 -38.81
C ASP A 115 37.24 17.92 -38.68
N ALA A 116 37.26 17.12 -39.74
CA ALA A 116 36.61 15.81 -39.75
C ALA A 116 37.21 14.84 -38.71
N ASP A 117 38.48 15.00 -38.35
CA ASP A 117 39.16 14.17 -37.35
C ASP A 117 38.77 14.60 -35.93
N TRP A 118 38.59 15.90 -35.69
CA TRP A 118 38.01 16.42 -34.45
C TRP A 118 36.61 15.85 -34.22
N VAL A 119 35.75 15.87 -35.25
CA VAL A 119 34.40 15.30 -35.15
C VAL A 119 34.46 13.79 -34.87
N ALA A 120 35.37 13.05 -35.51
CA ALA A 120 35.56 11.63 -35.23
C ALA A 120 36.01 11.35 -33.78
N ALA A 121 36.92 12.16 -33.25
CA ALA A 121 37.40 12.04 -31.87
C ALA A 121 36.27 12.29 -30.86
N ARG A 122 35.49 13.37 -31.04
CA ARG A 122 34.31 13.67 -30.20
C ARG A 122 33.25 12.58 -30.31
N TRP A 123 33.04 12.03 -31.51
CA TRP A 123 32.10 10.92 -31.72
C TRP A 123 32.47 9.66 -30.92
N ALA A 124 33.76 9.31 -30.90
CA ALA A 124 34.26 8.19 -30.10
C ALA A 124 34.09 8.41 -28.59
N GLU A 125 34.23 9.65 -28.13
CA GLU A 125 33.93 10.02 -26.73
C GLU A 125 32.44 9.90 -26.40
N ILE A 126 31.55 10.29 -27.32
CA ILE A 126 30.09 10.13 -27.13
C ILE A 126 29.71 8.64 -27.07
N ASN A 127 30.29 7.77 -27.92
CA ASN A 127 30.10 6.31 -27.84
C ASN A 127 30.43 5.78 -26.44
N ARG A 128 31.60 6.15 -25.88
CA ARG A 128 32.00 5.75 -24.52
C ARG A 128 31.04 6.27 -23.45
N ALA A 129 30.66 7.55 -23.55
CA ALA A 129 29.73 8.16 -22.62
C ALA A 129 28.35 7.48 -22.62
N PHE A 130 27.85 7.10 -23.80
CA PHE A 130 26.59 6.36 -23.94
C PHE A 130 26.68 4.97 -23.29
N ALA A 131 27.75 4.22 -23.55
CA ALA A 131 27.96 2.92 -22.94
C ALA A 131 27.98 3.00 -21.40
N ASP A 132 28.63 4.03 -20.84
CA ASP A 132 28.70 4.25 -19.40
C ASP A 132 27.33 4.59 -18.78
N GLU A 133 26.53 5.42 -19.45
CA GLU A 133 25.17 5.77 -19.01
C GLU A 133 24.22 4.57 -19.04
N ILE A 134 24.29 3.74 -20.07
CA ILE A 134 23.40 2.58 -20.22
C ILE A 134 23.80 1.44 -19.28
N ARG A 135 25.08 1.28 -18.96
CA ARG A 135 25.57 0.25 -18.01
C ARG A 135 24.97 0.40 -16.62
N VAL A 136 24.71 1.63 -16.17
CA VAL A 136 24.11 1.91 -14.85
C VAL A 136 22.57 1.95 -14.87
N HIS A 137 21.95 2.01 -16.05
CA HIS A 137 20.49 2.04 -16.19
C HIS A 137 19.90 0.63 -16.17
N ARG A 138 18.94 0.36 -15.28
CA ARG A 138 18.31 -0.97 -15.12
C ARG A 138 17.11 -1.24 -16.05
N GLY A 139 16.57 -0.21 -16.71
CA GLY A 139 15.41 -0.33 -17.62
C GLY A 139 15.81 -0.48 -19.10
N PRO A 140 14.84 -0.50 -20.02
CA PRO A 140 15.08 -0.45 -21.46
C PRO A 140 15.80 0.83 -21.90
N VAL A 141 16.65 0.76 -22.91
CA VAL A 141 17.36 1.91 -23.50
C VAL A 141 16.36 2.93 -24.05
N ALA A 142 15.26 2.48 -24.64
CA ALA A 142 14.16 3.31 -25.10
C ALA A 142 13.51 4.12 -23.98
N ALA A 143 13.39 3.56 -22.77
CA ALA A 143 12.87 4.27 -21.61
C ALA A 143 13.85 5.36 -21.14
N TRP A 144 15.16 5.07 -21.17
CA TRP A 144 16.20 6.05 -20.87
C TRP A 144 16.20 7.24 -21.86
N LEU A 145 16.03 6.95 -23.16
CA LEU A 145 15.92 7.96 -24.21
C LEU A 145 14.63 8.80 -24.06
N HIS A 146 13.49 8.14 -23.82
CA HIS A 146 12.20 8.81 -23.63
C HIS A 146 12.19 9.73 -22.42
N ALA A 147 12.80 9.32 -21.31
CA ALA A 147 12.94 10.12 -20.10
C ALA A 147 13.77 11.39 -20.30
N ARG A 148 14.69 11.40 -21.28
CA ARG A 148 15.51 12.56 -21.64
C ARG A 148 14.80 13.50 -22.61
N HIS A 149 14.14 12.95 -23.62
CA HIS A 149 13.23 13.71 -24.47
C HIS A 149 12.21 12.78 -25.17
N PRO A 150 10.90 13.07 -25.12
CA PRO A 150 9.88 12.18 -25.67
C PRO A 150 10.03 11.88 -27.17
N SER A 151 10.60 12.82 -27.94
CA SER A 151 10.78 12.69 -29.40
C SER A 151 11.68 11.52 -29.80
N TRP A 152 12.61 11.10 -28.95
CA TRP A 152 13.52 9.99 -29.25
C TRP A 152 12.82 8.64 -29.38
N HIS A 153 11.59 8.53 -28.88
CA HIS A 153 10.78 7.35 -29.08
C HIS A 153 10.38 7.13 -30.54
N VAL A 154 10.33 8.18 -31.36
CA VAL A 154 9.73 8.15 -32.71
C VAL A 154 10.80 8.26 -33.82
N VAL A 155 11.88 9.01 -33.58
CA VAL A 155 12.93 9.27 -34.59
C VAL A 155 13.59 7.97 -35.06
N GLY A 156 13.74 7.81 -36.39
CA GLY A 156 14.40 6.65 -36.98
C GLY A 156 13.54 5.38 -37.04
N LYS A 157 12.26 5.46 -36.66
CA LYS A 157 11.32 4.33 -36.67
C LYS A 157 10.28 4.46 -37.78
N VAL A 158 9.77 3.29 -38.20
CA VAL A 158 8.56 3.18 -39.02
C VAL A 158 7.35 3.51 -38.16
N CYS A 159 6.44 4.30 -38.72
CA CYS A 159 5.18 4.70 -38.10
C CYS A 159 4.02 4.34 -39.02
N LEU A 160 3.12 3.46 -38.54
CA LEU A 160 1.88 3.09 -39.21
C LEU A 160 0.76 4.00 -38.71
N HIS A 161 0.00 4.59 -39.64
CA HIS A 161 -1.11 5.49 -39.35
C HIS A 161 -2.41 4.86 -39.78
N LEU A 162 -3.42 4.96 -38.91
CA LEU A 162 -4.82 4.77 -39.22
C LEU A 162 -5.54 6.09 -38.96
N ALA A 163 -6.20 6.64 -39.98
CA ALA A 163 -6.98 7.87 -39.89
C ALA A 163 -8.43 7.63 -40.27
N GLU A 164 -9.36 8.37 -39.68
CA GLU A 164 -10.78 8.33 -40.03
C GLU A 164 -11.06 9.24 -41.25
N ASN A 165 -11.67 8.67 -42.28
CA ASN A 165 -12.16 9.38 -43.45
C ASN A 165 -13.69 9.48 -43.38
N ARG A 166 -14.21 10.67 -43.05
CA ARG A 166 -15.65 10.89 -42.87
C ARG A 166 -16.44 11.05 -44.17
N SER A 167 -15.77 11.17 -45.31
CA SER A 167 -16.42 11.39 -46.62
C SER A 167 -16.70 10.11 -47.41
N ASP A 168 -16.24 8.95 -46.93
CA ASP A 168 -16.45 7.65 -47.58
C ASP A 168 -17.10 6.68 -46.58
N GLU A 169 -18.34 6.25 -46.86
CA GLU A 169 -19.08 5.35 -45.98
C GLU A 169 -18.67 3.88 -46.13
N GLU A 170 -18.14 3.49 -47.30
CA GLU A 170 -17.69 2.12 -47.57
C GLU A 170 -16.26 1.89 -47.06
N HIS A 171 -15.39 2.90 -47.20
CA HIS A 171 -14.00 2.89 -46.74
C HIS A 171 -13.71 4.08 -45.80
N PRO A 172 -14.30 4.09 -44.59
CA PRO A 172 -14.21 5.22 -43.66
C PRO A 172 -12.86 5.35 -42.96
N PHE A 173 -11.85 4.59 -43.37
CA PHE A 173 -10.51 4.60 -42.79
C PHE A 173 -9.45 4.75 -43.87
N ALA A 174 -8.32 5.37 -43.51
CA ALA A 174 -7.15 5.47 -44.35
C ALA A 174 -5.92 4.94 -43.61
N PHE A 175 -5.16 4.08 -44.29
CA PHE A 175 -3.87 3.58 -43.82
C PHE A 175 -2.71 4.25 -44.56
N LEU A 176 -1.65 4.56 -43.81
CA LEU A 176 -0.40 5.07 -44.37
C LEU A 176 0.80 4.62 -43.53
N ALA A 177 1.84 4.10 -44.17
CA ALA A 177 3.15 3.89 -43.54
C ALA A 177 4.07 5.10 -43.78
N THR A 178 4.72 5.57 -42.72
CA THR A 178 5.70 6.67 -42.77
C THR A 178 6.95 6.29 -41.98
N TYR A 179 8.00 7.08 -42.12
CA TYR A 179 9.14 7.07 -41.20
C TYR A 179 9.38 8.48 -40.67
N ALA A 180 9.84 8.56 -39.42
CA ALA A 180 10.04 9.83 -38.75
C ALA A 180 11.49 10.32 -38.91
N VAL A 181 11.63 11.48 -39.53
CA VAL A 181 12.90 12.18 -39.75
C VAL A 181 12.85 13.51 -39.01
N ARG A 182 13.96 13.92 -38.40
CA ARG A 182 14.07 15.26 -37.81
C ARG A 182 14.68 16.21 -38.84
N ALA A 183 14.00 17.29 -39.19
CA ALA A 183 14.43 18.21 -40.25
C ALA A 183 15.05 19.50 -39.67
N GLY A 184 16.32 19.76 -39.98
CA GLY A 184 17.00 21.05 -39.74
C GLY A 184 17.47 21.33 -38.31
N ALA A 185 18.28 22.39 -38.16
CA ALA A 185 18.74 22.92 -36.87
C ALA A 185 17.55 23.55 -36.13
N GLY A 186 17.02 22.84 -35.12
CA GLY A 186 15.81 23.20 -34.35
C GLY A 186 14.56 22.33 -34.63
N GLY A 187 14.69 21.24 -35.38
CA GLY A 187 13.58 20.55 -36.05
C GLY A 187 12.56 19.80 -35.19
N LYS A 188 11.28 20.12 -35.37
CA LYS A 188 10.15 19.23 -35.09
C LYS A 188 10.30 17.91 -35.88
N VAL A 189 9.81 16.81 -35.31
CA VAL A 189 9.75 15.52 -36.00
C VAL A 189 8.81 15.62 -37.21
N GLN A 190 9.30 15.30 -38.41
CA GLN A 190 8.52 15.23 -39.65
C GLN A 190 8.30 13.77 -40.05
N HIS A 191 7.07 13.42 -40.42
CA HIS A 191 6.74 12.12 -40.97
C HIS A 191 6.78 12.19 -42.49
N ARG A 192 7.58 11.33 -43.12
CA ARG A 192 7.65 11.19 -44.58
C ARG A 192 7.07 9.84 -45.00
N PRO A 193 6.36 9.74 -46.15
CA PRO A 193 5.87 8.45 -46.66
C PRO A 193 6.99 7.43 -46.74
N LEU A 194 6.73 6.18 -46.33
CA LEU A 194 7.76 5.14 -46.29
C LEU A 194 8.37 4.89 -47.68
N ALA A 195 7.59 5.05 -48.76
CA ALA A 195 8.07 5.00 -50.14
C ALA A 195 9.27 5.94 -50.42
N ARG A 196 9.34 7.11 -49.77
CA ARG A 196 10.47 8.05 -49.94
C ARG A 196 11.78 7.49 -49.39
N ALA A 197 11.75 6.60 -48.40
CA ALA A 197 12.95 5.96 -47.89
C ALA A 197 13.62 5.06 -48.94
N LEU A 198 12.81 4.41 -49.82
CA LEU A 198 13.33 3.61 -50.93
C LEU A 198 14.05 4.50 -51.95
N GLU A 199 13.43 5.62 -52.33
CA GLU A 199 14.02 6.60 -53.26
C GLU A 199 15.31 7.22 -52.71
N GLU A 200 15.31 7.64 -51.44
CA GLU A 200 16.48 8.26 -50.78
C GLU A 200 17.64 7.28 -50.62
N SER A 201 17.36 6.00 -50.34
CA SER A 201 18.38 4.95 -50.23
C SER A 201 19.00 4.63 -51.59
N SER A 202 18.20 4.53 -52.65
CA SER A 202 18.69 4.33 -54.02
C SER A 202 19.56 5.50 -54.49
N ALA A 203 19.22 6.74 -54.13
CA ALA A 203 19.99 7.93 -54.51
C ALA A 203 21.33 8.06 -53.77
N ARG A 204 21.42 7.61 -52.51
CA ARG A 204 22.63 7.73 -51.67
C ARG A 204 23.52 6.49 -51.63
N GLY A 205 23.05 5.35 -52.17
CA GLY A 205 23.77 4.08 -52.11
C GLY A 205 23.81 3.43 -50.70
N ASP A 206 23.03 3.96 -49.74
CA ASP A 206 23.02 3.50 -48.36
C ASP A 206 21.94 2.44 -48.14
N ARG A 207 22.23 1.21 -48.61
CA ARG A 207 21.34 0.05 -48.47
C ARG A 207 21.20 -0.41 -47.02
N ARG A 208 22.18 -0.11 -46.17
CA ARG A 208 22.23 -0.55 -44.76
C ARG A 208 21.25 0.24 -43.90
N ALA A 209 21.17 1.56 -44.08
CA ALA A 209 20.21 2.40 -43.37
C ALA A 209 18.76 2.02 -43.68
N LEU A 210 18.46 1.70 -44.94
CA LEU A 210 17.13 1.24 -45.35
C LEU A 210 16.76 -0.10 -44.70
N LEU A 211 17.67 -1.06 -44.70
CA LEU A 211 17.45 -2.36 -44.04
C LEU A 211 17.18 -2.18 -42.54
N HIS A 212 17.96 -1.34 -41.87
CA HIS A 212 17.76 -1.04 -40.44
C HIS A 212 16.39 -0.41 -40.16
N LEU A 213 15.93 0.50 -41.02
CA LEU A 213 14.61 1.12 -40.89
C LEU A 213 13.48 0.10 -41.04
N LEU A 214 13.62 -0.89 -41.93
CA LEU A 214 12.57 -1.87 -42.25
C LEU A 214 12.55 -3.09 -41.32
N VAL A 215 13.62 -3.37 -40.56
CA VAL A 215 13.67 -4.55 -39.65
C VAL A 215 12.49 -4.61 -38.67
N PRO A 216 12.08 -3.52 -37.97
CA PRO A 216 10.88 -3.52 -37.12
C PRO A 216 9.61 -3.92 -37.87
N LEU A 217 9.45 -3.47 -39.11
CA LEU A 217 8.30 -3.78 -39.95
C LEU A 217 8.30 -5.26 -40.36
N GLN A 218 9.47 -5.83 -40.67
CA GLN A 218 9.61 -7.26 -40.97
C GLN A 218 9.30 -8.14 -39.75
N ARG A 219 9.80 -7.79 -38.56
CA ARG A 219 9.47 -8.48 -37.30
C ARG A 219 7.97 -8.48 -36.99
N ALA A 220 7.29 -7.37 -37.29
CA ALA A 220 5.84 -7.28 -37.17
C ALA A 220 5.13 -8.20 -38.19
N ALA A 221 5.61 -8.24 -39.43
CA ALA A 221 5.06 -9.08 -40.49
C ALA A 221 5.18 -10.59 -40.18
N GLU A 222 6.25 -11.03 -39.51
CA GLU A 222 6.42 -12.43 -39.08
C GLU A 222 5.29 -12.92 -38.14
N GLN A 223 4.66 -12.01 -37.40
CA GLN A 223 3.59 -12.32 -36.45
C GLN A 223 2.19 -11.96 -36.96
N VAL A 224 2.10 -11.18 -38.05
CA VAL A 224 0.84 -10.64 -38.58
C VAL A 224 0.73 -11.02 -40.07
N PRO A 225 0.04 -12.11 -40.42
CA PRO A 225 0.02 -12.66 -41.78
C PRO A 225 -0.42 -11.67 -42.88
N TRP A 226 -1.46 -10.88 -42.61
CA TRP A 226 -1.94 -9.89 -43.60
C TRP A 226 -0.94 -8.73 -43.79
N LEU A 227 -0.12 -8.42 -42.79
CA LEU A 227 0.94 -7.43 -42.93
C LEU A 227 2.10 -7.99 -43.75
N ALA A 228 2.42 -9.29 -43.60
CA ALA A 228 3.40 -9.95 -44.47
C ALA A 228 2.98 -9.89 -45.94
N GLU A 229 1.72 -10.18 -46.26
CA GLU A 229 1.18 -10.04 -47.62
C GLU A 229 1.32 -8.60 -48.15
N MET A 230 1.09 -7.59 -47.31
CA MET A 230 1.27 -6.18 -47.67
C MET A 230 2.73 -5.77 -47.87
N VAL A 231 3.66 -6.36 -47.12
CA VAL A 231 5.10 -6.11 -47.27
C VAL A 231 5.61 -6.79 -48.55
N ASP A 232 5.21 -8.04 -48.81
CA ASP A 232 5.63 -8.82 -49.98
C ASP A 232 5.09 -8.24 -51.30
N SER A 233 3.85 -7.76 -51.30
CA SER A 233 3.22 -7.10 -52.47
C SER A 233 3.67 -5.66 -52.69
N GLY A 234 4.31 -5.03 -51.70
CA GLY A 234 4.67 -3.61 -51.72
C GLY A 234 3.51 -2.66 -51.37
N ALA A 235 2.31 -3.17 -51.09
CA ALA A 235 1.15 -2.36 -50.71
C ALA A 235 1.39 -1.51 -49.45
N VAL A 236 2.29 -1.93 -48.56
CA VAL A 236 2.67 -1.16 -47.35
C VAL A 236 3.26 0.23 -47.66
N TYR A 237 3.78 0.44 -48.88
CA TYR A 237 4.36 1.71 -49.31
C TYR A 237 3.32 2.70 -49.88
N GLU A 238 2.07 2.26 -50.06
CA GLU A 238 0.98 3.05 -50.64
C GLU A 238 -0.01 3.52 -49.56
N ALA A 239 -0.70 4.63 -49.85
CA ALA A 239 -1.83 5.08 -49.04
C ALA A 239 -3.09 4.32 -49.49
N MET A 240 -3.82 3.72 -48.54
CA MET A 240 -4.96 2.85 -48.86
C MET A 240 -6.20 3.27 -48.09
N ALA A 241 -7.37 3.17 -48.73
CA ALA A 241 -8.66 3.28 -48.08
C ALA A 241 -9.07 1.90 -47.53
N TRP A 242 -9.50 1.85 -46.28
CA TRP A 242 -9.81 0.61 -45.55
C TRP A 242 -11.25 0.56 -45.09
N THR A 243 -11.80 -0.63 -45.15
CA THR A 243 -13.09 -0.99 -44.56
C THR A 243 -13.01 -1.03 -43.03
N PRO A 244 -14.15 -0.97 -42.31
CA PRO A 244 -14.16 -1.14 -40.86
C PRO A 244 -13.54 -2.46 -40.38
N THR A 245 -13.65 -3.53 -41.17
CA THR A 245 -13.05 -4.85 -40.86
C THR A 245 -11.52 -4.80 -40.92
N GLU A 246 -10.95 -4.14 -41.93
CA GLU A 246 -9.50 -3.94 -42.05
C GLU A 246 -8.96 -3.05 -40.93
N ALA A 247 -9.64 -1.94 -40.66
CA ALA A 247 -9.30 -1.08 -39.54
C ALA A 247 -9.36 -1.82 -38.20
N HIS A 248 -10.37 -2.66 -37.96
CA HIS A 248 -10.46 -3.47 -36.75
C HIS A 248 -9.28 -4.44 -36.60
N ARG A 249 -8.92 -5.17 -37.68
CA ARG A 249 -7.75 -6.06 -37.69
C ARG A 249 -6.45 -5.32 -37.39
N PHE A 250 -6.27 -4.12 -37.93
CA PHE A 250 -5.13 -3.25 -37.62
C PHE A 250 -5.10 -2.85 -36.15
N LEU A 251 -6.23 -2.42 -35.61
CA LEU A 251 -6.34 -1.98 -34.22
C LEU A 251 -6.07 -3.10 -33.22
N GLN A 252 -6.42 -4.34 -33.55
CA GLN A 252 -6.10 -5.53 -32.75
C GLN A 252 -4.61 -5.91 -32.80
N ALA A 253 -3.90 -5.59 -33.88
CA ALA A 253 -2.49 -5.91 -34.08
C ALA A 253 -1.51 -4.89 -33.46
N ILE A 254 -2.02 -3.78 -32.89
CA ILE A 254 -1.20 -2.72 -32.28
C ILE A 254 -0.17 -3.25 -31.26
N PRO A 255 -0.52 -4.14 -30.31
CA PRO A 255 0.46 -4.63 -29.34
C PRO A 255 1.65 -5.35 -29.99
N VAL A 256 1.40 -6.05 -31.10
CA VAL A 256 2.43 -6.74 -31.88
C VAL A 256 3.32 -5.74 -32.61
N PHE A 257 2.74 -4.68 -33.18
CA PHE A 257 3.48 -3.60 -33.84
C PHE A 257 4.41 -2.89 -32.85
N GLU A 258 3.88 -2.51 -31.68
CA GLU A 258 4.65 -1.82 -30.65
C GLU A 258 5.77 -2.72 -30.10
N ALA A 259 5.51 -4.01 -29.87
CA ALA A 259 6.51 -4.99 -29.45
C ALA A 259 7.62 -5.19 -30.50
N ALA A 260 7.28 -5.11 -31.79
CA ALA A 260 8.24 -5.18 -32.89
C ALA A 260 9.06 -3.89 -33.09
N GLY A 261 8.73 -2.81 -32.36
CA GLY A 261 9.42 -1.51 -32.45
C GLY A 261 8.81 -0.55 -33.48
N VAL A 262 7.62 -0.85 -34.01
CA VAL A 262 6.87 0.02 -34.92
C VAL A 262 6.02 0.99 -34.12
N VAL A 263 6.03 2.26 -34.49
CA VAL A 263 5.16 3.28 -33.88
C VAL A 263 3.79 3.22 -34.54
N VAL A 264 2.71 3.25 -33.75
CA VAL A 264 1.34 3.25 -34.28
C VAL A 264 0.66 4.57 -33.93
N ARG A 265 -0.01 5.17 -34.93
CA ARG A 265 -0.90 6.31 -34.75
C ARG A 265 -2.31 5.93 -35.18
N VAL A 266 -3.28 6.21 -34.33
CA VAL A 266 -4.68 5.86 -34.49
C VAL A 266 -5.56 7.08 -34.19
N PRO A 267 -6.85 7.06 -34.58
CA PRO A 267 -7.77 8.14 -34.26
C PRO A 267 -7.95 8.30 -32.73
N ASP A 268 -8.20 9.52 -32.27
CA ASP A 268 -8.28 9.87 -30.84
C ASP A 268 -9.34 9.10 -30.04
N TRP A 269 -10.36 8.57 -30.72
CA TRP A 269 -11.40 7.75 -30.09
C TRP A 269 -10.92 6.34 -29.74
N TRP A 270 -9.86 5.83 -30.39
CA TRP A 270 -9.28 4.54 -30.05
C TRP A 270 -8.26 4.68 -28.92
N ARG A 271 -8.73 4.53 -27.69
CA ARG A 271 -7.84 4.41 -26.52
C ARG A 271 -7.40 2.96 -26.40
N ALA A 272 -6.16 2.65 -26.78
CA ALA A 272 -5.61 1.28 -26.88
C ALA A 272 -5.86 0.36 -25.66
N ARG A 273 -6.09 0.90 -24.46
CA ARG A 273 -6.40 0.12 -23.25
C ARG A 273 -7.89 -0.04 -22.94
N ARG A 274 -8.77 0.78 -23.53
CA ARG A 274 -10.21 0.78 -23.26
C ARG A 274 -10.96 1.43 -24.44
N PRO A 275 -11.09 0.73 -25.58
CA PRO A 275 -11.83 1.26 -26.71
C PRO A 275 -13.30 1.49 -26.32
N PRO A 276 -13.97 2.49 -26.90
CA PRO A 276 -15.40 2.68 -26.71
C PRO A 276 -16.13 1.43 -27.21
N ARG A 277 -16.85 0.75 -26.33
CA ARG A 277 -17.61 -0.45 -26.64
C ARG A 277 -18.91 -0.50 -25.84
N PRO A 278 -19.99 -1.09 -26.36
CA PRO A 278 -21.18 -1.37 -25.58
C PRO A 278 -20.86 -2.38 -24.47
N GLU A 279 -21.28 -2.08 -23.24
CA GLU A 279 -21.11 -2.95 -22.09
C GLU A 279 -22.45 -3.22 -21.40
N VAL A 280 -22.56 -4.35 -20.69
CA VAL A 280 -23.71 -4.65 -19.85
C VAL A 280 -23.56 -3.92 -18.53
N ALA A 281 -24.35 -2.87 -18.34
CA ALA A 281 -24.43 -2.08 -17.11
C ALA A 281 -25.46 -2.69 -16.16
N VAL A 282 -24.99 -3.10 -14.99
CA VAL A 282 -25.79 -3.69 -13.92
C VAL A 282 -25.87 -2.71 -12.77
N ARG A 283 -27.07 -2.35 -12.33
CA ARG A 283 -27.28 -1.49 -11.16
C ARG A 283 -27.97 -2.24 -10.03
N VAL A 284 -27.46 -2.02 -8.81
CA VAL A 284 -27.92 -2.68 -7.59
C VAL A 284 -28.33 -1.64 -6.54
N GLY A 285 -29.56 -1.70 -6.05
CA GLY A 285 -30.07 -0.84 -4.97
C GLY A 285 -30.36 0.60 -5.39
N GLU A 286 -31.20 0.79 -6.41
CA GLU A 286 -31.70 2.11 -6.81
C GLU A 286 -32.63 2.70 -5.75
N LYS A 287 -33.47 1.86 -5.11
CA LYS A 287 -34.48 2.25 -4.13
C LYS A 287 -34.12 1.73 -2.73
N LYS A 288 -34.68 2.38 -1.71
CA LYS A 288 -34.54 1.93 -0.32
C LYS A 288 -35.29 0.61 -0.12
N PRO A 289 -34.67 -0.43 0.46
CA PRO A 289 -35.34 -1.70 0.75
C PRO A 289 -36.37 -1.55 1.89
N ASN A 290 -37.38 -2.43 1.90
CA ASN A 290 -38.43 -2.45 2.93
C ASN A 290 -37.91 -2.93 4.30
N ALA A 291 -36.92 -3.83 4.30
CA ALA A 291 -36.22 -4.31 5.48
C ALA A 291 -34.79 -3.75 5.53
N LEU A 292 -34.17 -3.75 6.72
CA LEU A 292 -32.80 -3.29 6.95
C LEU A 292 -31.93 -4.43 7.49
N GLY A 293 -30.63 -4.40 7.21
CA GLY A 293 -29.66 -5.43 7.57
C GLY A 293 -29.08 -6.15 6.34
N MET A 294 -28.20 -7.12 6.59
CA MET A 294 -27.50 -7.84 5.52
C MET A 294 -28.44 -8.67 4.61
N ASP A 295 -29.59 -9.08 5.12
CA ASP A 295 -30.61 -9.85 4.39
C ASP A 295 -31.63 -8.94 3.67
N ALA A 296 -31.46 -7.62 3.71
CA ALA A 296 -32.35 -6.68 3.03
C ALA A 296 -32.32 -6.90 1.52
N LEU A 297 -33.49 -7.06 0.90
CA LEU A 297 -33.61 -7.30 -0.54
C LEU A 297 -33.45 -6.00 -1.33
N LEU A 298 -32.44 -5.94 -2.18
CA LEU A 298 -32.12 -4.83 -3.08
C LEU A 298 -32.77 -5.03 -4.44
N ASP A 299 -33.19 -3.93 -5.07
CA ASP A 299 -33.59 -3.95 -6.47
C ASP A 299 -32.37 -4.11 -7.39
N PHE A 300 -32.60 -4.71 -8.55
CA PHE A 300 -31.56 -5.13 -9.48
C PHE A 300 -31.99 -4.86 -10.92
N SER A 301 -31.16 -4.17 -11.71
CA SER A 301 -31.45 -3.86 -13.11
C SER A 301 -30.26 -4.12 -14.02
N VAL A 302 -30.54 -4.59 -15.23
CA VAL A 302 -29.56 -4.91 -16.27
C VAL A 302 -29.94 -4.12 -17.52
N ALA A 303 -28.97 -3.43 -18.11
CA ALA A 303 -29.13 -2.71 -19.37
C ALA A 303 -27.84 -2.78 -20.19
N VAL A 304 -27.91 -2.55 -21.49
CA VAL A 304 -26.71 -2.29 -22.30
C VAL A 304 -26.47 -0.79 -22.33
N ALA A 305 -25.23 -0.37 -22.10
CA ALA A 305 -24.83 1.02 -22.08
C ALA A 305 -23.59 1.25 -22.95
N LEU A 306 -23.45 2.48 -23.45
CA LEU A 306 -22.22 2.98 -24.05
C LEU A 306 -21.69 4.10 -23.14
N GLY A 307 -20.62 3.81 -22.39
CA GLY A 307 -20.20 4.69 -21.29
C GLY A 307 -21.26 4.75 -20.20
N ASP A 308 -21.70 5.96 -19.83
CA ASP A 308 -22.73 6.16 -18.80
C ASP A 308 -24.17 6.23 -19.39
N GLU A 309 -24.31 6.18 -20.71
CA GLU A 309 -25.60 6.29 -21.40
C GLU A 309 -26.22 4.92 -21.72
N ARG A 310 -27.48 4.71 -21.35
CA ARG A 310 -28.22 3.50 -21.69
C ARG A 310 -28.61 3.48 -23.18
N LEU A 311 -28.47 2.31 -23.80
CA LEU A 311 -28.95 2.05 -25.16
C LEU A 311 -30.43 1.67 -25.15
N THR A 312 -31.13 2.06 -26.20
CA THR A 312 -32.52 1.67 -26.45
C THR A 312 -32.61 0.23 -26.96
N ASP A 313 -33.75 -0.43 -26.81
CA ASP A 313 -33.95 -1.79 -27.33
C ASP A 313 -33.73 -1.89 -28.85
N ALA A 314 -34.00 -0.81 -29.59
CA ALA A 314 -33.74 -0.74 -31.02
C ALA A 314 -32.23 -0.75 -31.33
N GLU A 315 -31.44 0.05 -30.60
CA GLU A 315 -29.98 0.07 -30.71
C GLU A 315 -29.37 -1.28 -30.30
N VAL A 316 -29.88 -1.91 -29.24
CA VAL A 316 -29.41 -3.25 -28.81
C VAL A 316 -29.72 -4.31 -29.87
N ARG A 317 -30.90 -4.28 -30.50
CA ARG A 317 -31.21 -5.17 -31.63
C ARG A 317 -30.28 -4.92 -32.82
N GLN A 318 -29.96 -3.67 -33.11
CA GLN A 318 -29.02 -3.30 -34.17
C GLN A 318 -27.61 -3.86 -33.90
N LEU A 319 -27.13 -3.76 -32.66
CA LEU A 319 -25.85 -4.37 -32.25
C LEU A 319 -25.84 -5.88 -32.49
N MET A 320 -26.92 -6.57 -32.08
CA MET A 320 -27.04 -8.02 -32.23
C MET A 320 -27.19 -8.48 -33.69
N ALA A 321 -27.65 -7.62 -34.59
CA ALA A 321 -27.80 -7.93 -36.01
C ALA A 321 -26.54 -7.67 -36.86
N SER A 322 -25.58 -6.91 -36.34
CA SER A 322 -24.35 -6.56 -37.07
C SER A 322 -23.35 -7.72 -37.17
N SER A 323 -22.40 -7.60 -38.10
CA SER A 323 -21.36 -8.58 -38.39
C SER A 323 -20.19 -8.60 -37.37
N GLY A 324 -20.18 -7.69 -36.39
CA GLY A 324 -19.10 -7.51 -35.41
C GLY A 324 -17.94 -6.61 -35.90
N GLY A 325 -16.93 -6.40 -35.06
CA GLY A 325 -15.75 -5.59 -35.36
C GLY A 325 -15.91 -4.12 -34.96
N LEU A 326 -15.89 -3.21 -35.94
CA LEU A 326 -16.14 -1.78 -35.73
C LEU A 326 -17.52 -1.41 -36.26
N MET A 327 -18.33 -0.78 -35.40
CA MET A 327 -19.67 -0.31 -35.77
C MET A 327 -19.83 1.16 -35.39
N ARG A 328 -20.55 1.93 -36.22
CA ARG A 328 -20.90 3.30 -35.91
C ARG A 328 -22.19 3.34 -35.08
N LEU A 329 -22.11 3.83 -33.84
CA LEU A 329 -23.24 3.98 -32.93
C LEU A 329 -23.23 5.40 -32.35
N ARG A 330 -24.37 6.11 -32.40
CA ARG A 330 -24.51 7.51 -31.95
C ARG A 330 -23.41 8.45 -32.49
N GLY A 331 -23.00 8.24 -33.74
CA GLY A 331 -21.96 9.06 -34.39
C GLY A 331 -20.53 8.74 -33.98
N GLN A 332 -20.29 7.72 -33.16
CA GLN A 332 -18.96 7.26 -32.72
C GLN A 332 -18.68 5.83 -33.19
N TRP A 333 -17.41 5.53 -33.46
CA TRP A 333 -16.98 4.15 -33.73
C TRP A 333 -16.84 3.39 -32.42
N VAL A 334 -17.47 2.22 -32.34
CA VAL A 334 -17.41 1.33 -31.19
C VAL A 334 -16.91 -0.06 -31.59
N GLU A 335 -16.11 -0.66 -30.72
CA GLU A 335 -15.73 -2.06 -30.84
C GLU A 335 -16.89 -2.96 -30.42
N LEU A 336 -17.21 -3.96 -31.23
CA LEU A 336 -18.29 -4.90 -30.98
C LEU A 336 -17.83 -6.34 -31.20
N ASP A 337 -17.76 -7.07 -30.08
CA ASP A 337 -17.74 -8.52 -30.04
C ASP A 337 -19.16 -8.99 -29.68
N ARG A 338 -19.92 -9.33 -30.71
CA ARG A 338 -21.33 -9.69 -30.58
C ARG A 338 -21.53 -10.95 -29.74
N GLU A 339 -20.66 -11.94 -29.92
CA GLU A 339 -20.77 -13.23 -29.22
C GLU A 339 -20.55 -13.02 -27.73
N ARG A 340 -19.49 -12.28 -27.38
CA ARG A 340 -19.18 -11.95 -26.00
C ARG A 340 -20.24 -11.08 -25.34
N LEU A 341 -20.73 -10.03 -26.02
CA LEU A 341 -21.81 -9.19 -25.50
C LEU A 341 -23.09 -9.99 -25.24
N ARG A 342 -23.44 -10.92 -26.15
CA ARG A 342 -24.61 -11.80 -26.01
C ARG A 342 -24.49 -12.74 -24.82
N GLU A 343 -23.32 -13.36 -24.64
CA GLU A 343 -23.06 -14.27 -23.51
C GLU A 343 -23.15 -13.54 -22.17
N VAL A 344 -22.52 -12.36 -22.07
CA VAL A 344 -22.52 -11.54 -20.86
C VAL A 344 -23.92 -11.03 -20.53
N LEU A 345 -24.67 -10.56 -21.54
CA LEU A 345 -26.05 -10.13 -21.35
C LEU A 345 -26.95 -11.29 -20.90
N ALA A 346 -26.81 -12.47 -21.52
CA ALA A 346 -27.57 -13.67 -21.13
C ALA A 346 -27.20 -14.15 -19.71
N HIS A 347 -25.96 -13.98 -19.28
CA HIS A 347 -25.55 -14.24 -17.90
C HIS A 347 -26.26 -13.31 -16.92
N TRP A 348 -26.14 -11.99 -17.11
CA TRP A 348 -26.74 -11.02 -16.20
C TRP A 348 -28.26 -11.04 -16.18
N GLU A 349 -28.89 -11.37 -17.30
CA GLU A 349 -30.34 -11.56 -17.40
C GLU A 349 -30.82 -12.79 -16.62
N ARG A 350 -30.01 -13.86 -16.53
CA ARG A 350 -30.30 -14.98 -15.62
C ARG A 350 -30.20 -14.56 -14.17
N VAL A 351 -29.13 -13.84 -13.79
CA VAL A 351 -28.96 -13.31 -12.43
C VAL A 351 -30.12 -12.38 -12.05
N ARG A 352 -30.61 -11.55 -12.99
CA ARG A 352 -31.81 -10.71 -12.78
C ARG A 352 -33.05 -11.54 -12.45
N ARG A 353 -33.31 -12.60 -13.22
CA ARG A 353 -34.47 -13.48 -12.99
C ARG A 353 -34.38 -14.23 -11.66
N GLU A 354 -33.18 -14.69 -11.30
CA GLU A 354 -32.93 -15.32 -10.00
C GLU A 354 -33.17 -14.32 -8.85
N ALA A 355 -32.70 -13.08 -9.00
CA ALA A 355 -32.93 -11.99 -8.04
C ALA A 355 -34.41 -11.60 -7.93
N GLU A 356 -35.20 -11.69 -9.01
CA GLU A 356 -36.65 -11.45 -8.98
C GLU A 356 -37.43 -12.54 -8.24
N GLN A 357 -36.94 -13.79 -8.27
CA GLN A 357 -37.60 -14.93 -7.63
C GLN A 357 -37.18 -15.13 -6.17
N GLY A 358 -35.89 -14.96 -5.86
CA GLY A 358 -35.31 -15.21 -4.54
C GLY A 358 -34.94 -13.94 -3.75
N GLY A 359 -34.97 -12.77 -4.40
CA GLY A 359 -34.44 -11.52 -3.86
C GLY A 359 -32.90 -11.48 -3.93
N LEU A 360 -32.32 -10.28 -4.11
CA LEU A 360 -30.88 -10.05 -3.98
C LEU A 360 -30.60 -9.44 -2.62
N SER A 361 -29.95 -10.16 -1.71
CA SER A 361 -29.64 -9.59 -0.38
C SER A 361 -28.60 -8.47 -0.48
N PHE A 362 -28.56 -7.59 0.52
CA PHE A 362 -27.55 -6.54 0.62
C PHE A 362 -26.13 -7.12 0.61
N LEU A 363 -25.92 -8.23 1.33
CA LEU A 363 -24.69 -9.01 1.32
C LEU A 363 -24.24 -9.37 -0.09
N GLU A 364 -25.16 -9.95 -0.86
CA GLU A 364 -24.91 -10.40 -2.21
C GLU A 364 -24.67 -9.25 -3.17
N GLY A 365 -25.43 -8.16 -3.05
CA GLY A 365 -25.23 -6.94 -3.83
C GLY A 365 -23.83 -6.36 -3.62
N MET A 366 -23.34 -6.36 -2.38
CA MET A 366 -21.99 -5.90 -2.06
C MET A 366 -20.90 -6.78 -2.66
N ARG A 367 -21.09 -8.11 -2.65
CA ARG A 367 -20.18 -9.05 -3.31
C ARG A 367 -20.13 -8.82 -4.82
N LEU A 368 -21.28 -8.61 -5.46
CA LEU A 368 -21.37 -8.29 -6.89
C LEU A 368 -20.65 -6.97 -7.23
N LEU A 369 -20.86 -5.91 -6.45
CA LEU A 369 -20.18 -4.62 -6.65
C LEU A 369 -18.65 -4.71 -6.51
N ALA A 370 -18.18 -5.67 -5.72
CA ALA A 370 -16.76 -5.93 -5.56
C ALA A 370 -16.20 -6.90 -6.61
N GLY A 371 -17.02 -7.44 -7.52
CA GLY A 371 -16.61 -8.45 -8.49
C GLY A 371 -16.29 -9.82 -7.86
N VAL A 372 -16.89 -10.12 -6.70
CA VAL A 372 -16.68 -11.38 -5.99
C VAL A 372 -17.80 -12.36 -6.32
N ALA A 373 -17.46 -13.38 -7.11
CA ALA A 373 -18.36 -14.47 -7.46
C ALA A 373 -18.81 -15.29 -6.25
N ARG A 374 -20.02 -15.85 -6.32
CA ARG A 374 -20.56 -16.79 -5.32
C ARG A 374 -20.08 -18.21 -5.55
N ASN A 375 -19.78 -18.58 -6.80
CA ASN A 375 -19.32 -19.91 -7.18
C ASN A 375 -18.41 -19.87 -8.42
N ASP A 376 -17.77 -20.99 -8.75
CA ASP A 376 -16.82 -21.08 -9.86
C ASP A 376 -17.47 -20.86 -11.24
N ARG A 377 -18.77 -21.14 -11.40
CA ARG A 377 -19.50 -20.87 -12.65
C ARG A 377 -19.70 -19.37 -12.86
N GLU A 378 -20.07 -18.65 -11.82
CA GLU A 378 -20.21 -17.19 -11.82
C GLU A 378 -18.84 -16.52 -11.93
N ALA A 379 -17.80 -17.08 -11.31
CA ALA A 379 -16.42 -16.62 -11.47
C ALA A 379 -15.95 -16.75 -12.93
N GLY A 380 -16.26 -17.87 -13.58
CA GLY A 380 -15.97 -18.08 -15.00
C GLY A 380 -16.73 -17.10 -15.90
N ALA A 381 -18.00 -16.82 -15.61
CA ALA A 381 -18.80 -15.86 -16.37
C ALA A 381 -18.33 -14.40 -16.17
N LEU A 382 -17.97 -14.01 -14.95
CA LEU A 382 -17.42 -12.69 -14.65
C LEU A 382 -16.04 -12.48 -15.27
N ALA A 383 -15.20 -13.52 -15.29
CA ALA A 383 -13.91 -13.50 -15.98
C ALA A 383 -14.08 -13.44 -17.51
N ALA A 384 -15.00 -14.23 -18.06
CA ALA A 384 -15.34 -14.17 -19.49
C ALA A 384 -15.94 -12.80 -19.88
N GLY A 385 -16.67 -12.16 -18.97
CA GLY A 385 -17.26 -10.82 -19.16
C GLY A 385 -16.37 -9.64 -18.78
N GLU A 386 -15.09 -9.87 -18.48
CA GLU A 386 -14.16 -8.80 -18.09
C GLU A 386 -13.99 -7.78 -19.23
N GLY A 387 -14.30 -6.51 -18.93
CA GLY A 387 -14.32 -5.43 -19.91
C GLY A 387 -15.62 -5.30 -20.73
N TRP A 388 -16.59 -6.19 -20.54
CA TRP A 388 -17.89 -6.23 -21.24
C TRP A 388 -19.09 -6.07 -20.30
N SER A 389 -18.86 -5.99 -18.99
CA SER A 389 -19.88 -5.64 -18.01
C SER A 389 -19.32 -4.78 -16.89
N ARG A 390 -20.20 -3.96 -16.32
CA ARG A 390 -19.92 -3.06 -15.19
C ARG A 390 -21.04 -3.18 -14.18
N VAL A 391 -20.69 -3.41 -12.93
CA VAL A 391 -21.64 -3.43 -11.81
C VAL A 391 -21.50 -2.15 -11.00
N GLU A 392 -22.61 -1.47 -10.77
CA GLU A 392 -22.67 -0.18 -10.10
C GLU A 392 -23.72 -0.15 -9.00
N ALA A 393 -23.46 0.66 -7.98
CA ALA A 393 -24.45 0.93 -6.95
C ALA A 393 -25.48 1.92 -7.50
N GLY A 394 -26.76 1.58 -7.39
CA GLY A 394 -27.88 2.48 -7.67
C GLY A 394 -27.94 3.64 -6.67
N ALA A 395 -28.81 4.61 -6.93
CA ALA A 395 -28.82 5.89 -6.21
C ALA A 395 -28.95 5.79 -4.68
N TRP A 396 -29.73 4.82 -4.16
CA TRP A 396 -29.86 4.61 -2.72
C TRP A 396 -28.62 3.94 -2.12
N LEU A 397 -28.13 2.85 -2.74
CA LEU A 397 -26.98 2.12 -2.26
C LEU A 397 -25.69 2.97 -2.35
N ALA A 398 -25.51 3.74 -3.43
CA ALA A 398 -24.38 4.64 -3.60
C ALA A 398 -24.30 5.68 -2.46
N ARG A 399 -25.41 6.35 -2.14
CA ARG A 399 -25.48 7.31 -1.02
C ARG A 399 -25.25 6.66 0.34
N THR A 400 -25.76 5.43 0.51
CA THR A 400 -25.56 4.65 1.75
C THR A 400 -24.09 4.29 1.92
N LEU A 401 -23.43 3.81 0.86
CA LEU A 401 -22.00 3.48 0.86
C LEU A 401 -21.12 4.71 1.04
N GLU A 402 -21.50 5.84 0.45
CA GLU A 402 -20.80 7.11 0.65
C GLU A 402 -20.85 7.54 2.12
N SER A 403 -22.03 7.50 2.73
CA SER A 403 -22.23 7.82 4.16
C SER A 403 -21.48 6.86 5.09
N LEU A 404 -21.34 5.59 4.68
CA LEU A 404 -20.56 4.57 5.39
C LEU A 404 -19.04 4.79 5.23
N ARG A 405 -18.57 5.23 4.06
CA ARG A 405 -17.14 5.55 3.83
C ARG A 405 -16.69 6.85 4.49
N GLY A 406 -17.61 7.81 4.67
CA GLY A 406 -17.29 9.14 5.17
C GLY A 406 -18.42 9.75 6.01
N PRO A 407 -18.19 10.08 7.29
CA PRO A 407 -19.25 10.58 8.18
C PRO A 407 -19.57 12.07 7.98
N ALA A 408 -18.90 12.77 7.06
CA ALA A 408 -19.00 14.22 6.89
C ALA A 408 -20.39 14.70 6.47
N GLY A 409 -21.20 13.85 5.82
CA GLY A 409 -22.57 14.15 5.40
C GLY A 409 -23.67 13.65 6.34
N LEU A 410 -23.32 12.99 7.46
CA LEU A 410 -24.31 12.44 8.38
C LEU A 410 -24.87 13.52 9.30
N VAL A 411 -26.17 13.41 9.60
CA VAL A 411 -26.82 14.25 10.61
C VAL A 411 -26.14 14.03 11.96
N ALA A 412 -25.72 15.13 12.60
CA ALA A 412 -25.03 15.07 13.87
C ALA A 412 -25.91 14.39 14.94
N ALA A 413 -25.38 13.33 15.54
CA ALA A 413 -26.04 12.65 16.65
C ALA A 413 -25.74 13.38 17.97
N ASP A 414 -26.80 13.72 18.71
CA ASP A 414 -26.69 14.37 20.03
C ASP A 414 -27.01 13.38 21.17
N PRO A 415 -26.02 12.90 21.93
CA PRO A 415 -26.23 12.05 23.10
C PRO A 415 -26.86 12.80 24.28
N GLY A 416 -27.05 14.13 24.17
CA GLY A 416 -27.59 15.11 25.13
C GLY A 416 -26.99 15.06 26.53
N ALA A 417 -27.75 15.60 27.51
CA ALA A 417 -27.24 15.98 28.83
C ALA A 417 -26.72 14.81 29.70
N ASP A 418 -27.15 13.58 29.43
CA ASP A 418 -26.71 12.40 30.19
C ASP A 418 -25.24 12.02 29.94
N LEU A 419 -24.66 12.50 28.83
CA LEU A 419 -23.23 12.36 28.58
C LEU A 419 -22.47 13.44 29.36
N ARG A 420 -21.83 13.07 30.47
CA ARG A 420 -21.01 13.93 31.33
C ARG A 420 -19.62 14.14 30.76
N GLY A 421 -19.54 14.75 29.58
CA GLY A 421 -18.29 15.08 28.89
C GLY A 421 -18.52 15.71 27.51
N THR A 422 -17.50 16.37 26.97
CA THR A 422 -17.58 17.02 25.66
C THR A 422 -16.90 16.18 24.58
N LEU A 423 -17.67 15.68 23.62
CA LEU A 423 -17.14 15.01 22.44
C LEU A 423 -16.39 15.99 21.53
N ARG A 424 -15.19 15.60 21.10
CA ARG A 424 -14.43 16.30 20.05
C ARG A 424 -15.14 16.19 18.69
N PRO A 425 -14.86 17.08 17.71
CA PRO A 425 -15.51 17.06 16.41
C PRO A 425 -15.47 15.69 15.72
N TYR A 426 -14.30 15.06 15.67
CA TYR A 426 -14.18 13.71 15.10
C TYR A 426 -15.00 12.69 15.90
N GLN A 427 -15.04 12.76 17.24
CA GLN A 427 -15.84 11.84 18.06
C GLN A 427 -17.33 12.01 17.76
N LYS A 428 -17.83 13.24 17.55
CA LYS A 428 -19.22 13.49 17.13
C LYS A 428 -19.53 12.84 15.79
N SER A 429 -18.64 12.98 14.81
CA SER A 429 -18.76 12.30 13.50
C SER A 429 -18.75 10.78 13.65
N GLY A 430 -17.89 10.24 14.51
CA GLY A 430 -17.81 8.80 14.79
C GLY A 430 -19.07 8.25 15.47
N VAL A 431 -19.63 8.98 16.44
CA VAL A 431 -20.92 8.62 17.07
C VAL A 431 -22.05 8.65 16.05
N SER A 432 -22.08 9.65 15.17
CA SER A 432 -23.09 9.76 14.10
C SER A 432 -22.98 8.59 13.12
N TRP A 433 -21.75 8.18 12.77
CA TRP A 433 -21.46 7.01 11.95
C TRP A 433 -21.91 5.70 12.60
N LEU A 434 -21.55 5.48 13.86
CA LEU A 434 -21.98 4.30 14.62
C LEU A 434 -23.50 4.23 14.73
N ALA A 435 -24.17 5.36 14.97
CA ALA A 435 -25.62 5.45 15.03
C ALA A 435 -26.28 5.14 13.68
N PHE A 436 -25.71 5.66 12.58
CA PHE A 436 -26.18 5.40 11.22
C PHE A 436 -26.04 3.92 10.86
N ALA A 437 -24.86 3.32 11.03
CA ALA A 437 -24.62 1.91 10.76
C ALA A 437 -25.51 1.00 11.62
N SER A 438 -25.64 1.31 12.92
CA SER A 438 -26.53 0.57 13.83
C SER A 438 -28.00 0.67 13.41
N SER A 439 -28.44 1.79 12.82
CA SER A 439 -29.81 1.96 12.32
C SER A 439 -30.08 1.10 11.08
N LEU A 440 -29.04 0.81 10.30
CA LEU A 440 -29.08 -0.09 9.15
C LEU A 440 -28.89 -1.57 9.53
N ARG A 441 -28.68 -1.89 10.82
CA ARG A 441 -28.36 -3.23 11.32
C ARG A 441 -27.10 -3.84 10.66
N LEU A 442 -26.13 -2.98 10.34
CA LEU A 442 -24.85 -3.39 9.77
C LEU A 442 -23.80 -3.51 10.87
N GLY A 443 -22.94 -4.53 10.76
CA GLY A 443 -21.74 -4.64 11.56
C GLY A 443 -20.69 -3.61 11.16
N VAL A 444 -20.03 -2.99 12.13
CA VAL A 444 -18.97 -2.00 11.85
C VAL A 444 -17.75 -2.12 12.76
N CYS A 445 -16.60 -1.75 12.21
CA CYS A 445 -15.31 -1.70 12.91
C CYS A 445 -14.90 -0.25 13.18
N LEU A 446 -14.85 0.14 14.45
CA LEU A 446 -14.22 1.39 14.86
C LEU A 446 -12.74 1.14 15.14
N ALA A 447 -11.93 1.42 14.12
CA ALA A 447 -10.51 1.13 14.05
C ALA A 447 -9.62 2.36 14.36
N ASP A 448 -10.14 3.34 15.10
CA ASP A 448 -9.37 4.52 15.53
C ASP A 448 -8.12 4.12 16.31
N ASP A 449 -7.05 4.90 16.13
CA ASP A 449 -5.84 4.79 16.94
C ASP A 449 -6.17 4.82 18.43
N MET A 450 -5.40 4.06 19.19
CA MET A 450 -5.67 3.89 20.60
C MET A 450 -5.47 5.19 21.37
N GLY A 451 -6.46 5.64 22.12
CA GLY A 451 -6.40 6.91 22.85
C GLY A 451 -7.20 8.04 22.19
N LEU A 452 -7.78 7.82 21.00
CA LEU A 452 -8.76 8.72 20.39
C LEU A 452 -10.16 8.65 21.03
N GLY A 453 -10.33 7.87 22.11
CA GLY A 453 -11.59 7.76 22.84
C GLY A 453 -12.65 6.94 22.09
N LYS A 454 -12.35 5.67 21.79
CA LYS A 454 -13.37 4.72 21.26
C LYS A 454 -14.45 4.43 22.29
N THR A 455 -14.07 4.27 23.56
CA THR A 455 -14.98 4.01 24.69
C THR A 455 -16.06 5.08 24.81
N ILE A 456 -15.70 6.36 24.91
CA ILE A 456 -16.67 7.46 25.03
C ILE A 456 -17.60 7.57 23.81
N GLN A 457 -17.14 7.21 22.60
CA GLN A 457 -17.99 7.17 21.41
C GLN A 457 -19.05 6.06 21.52
N VAL A 458 -18.68 4.88 22.04
CA VAL A 458 -19.65 3.80 22.31
C VAL A 458 -20.62 4.18 23.44
N LEU A 459 -20.14 4.80 24.53
CA LEU A 459 -21.02 5.26 25.60
C LEU A 459 -22.04 6.29 25.11
N ALA A 460 -21.62 7.23 24.26
CA ALA A 460 -22.52 8.19 23.63
C ALA A 460 -23.57 7.49 22.72
N LEU A 461 -23.17 6.45 21.98
CA LEU A 461 -24.10 5.62 21.21
C LEU A 461 -25.11 4.90 22.12
N LEU A 462 -24.68 4.32 23.23
CA LEU A 462 -25.57 3.62 24.16
C LEU A 462 -26.61 4.57 24.78
N LEU A 463 -26.19 5.78 25.16
CA LEU A 463 -27.11 6.84 25.64
C LEU A 463 -28.12 7.25 24.56
N LEU A 464 -27.68 7.41 23.31
CA LEU A 464 -28.56 7.67 22.17
C LEU A 464 -29.60 6.56 21.99
N ARG A 465 -29.19 5.30 22.11
CA ARG A 465 -30.10 4.15 22.02
C ARG A 465 -31.07 4.11 23.19
N LYS A 466 -30.60 4.29 24.43
CA LYS A 466 -31.46 4.33 25.62
C LYS A 466 -32.61 5.33 25.48
N ARG A 467 -32.35 6.52 24.95
CA ARG A 467 -33.38 7.54 24.73
C ARG A 467 -34.39 7.20 23.64
N ARG A 468 -33.96 6.41 22.64
CA ARG A 468 -34.82 5.97 21.52
C ARG A 468 -35.49 4.63 21.78
N ALA A 469 -35.03 3.90 22.79
CA ALA A 469 -35.50 2.58 23.13
C ALA A 469 -36.99 2.62 23.47
N ARG A 470 -37.71 1.62 22.96
CA ARG A 470 -39.08 1.31 23.38
C ARG A 470 -38.97 0.17 24.40
N GLY A 471 -39.85 0.16 25.42
CA GLY A 471 -39.68 -0.57 26.68
C GLY A 471 -39.36 -2.08 26.66
N ASP A 472 -39.32 -2.73 25.50
CA ASP A 472 -39.04 -4.16 25.31
C ASP A 472 -37.76 -4.45 24.48
N GLU A 473 -36.92 -3.46 24.18
CA GLU A 473 -35.70 -3.71 23.41
C GLU A 473 -34.68 -4.56 24.22
N PRO A 474 -34.05 -5.61 23.63
CA PRO A 474 -33.06 -6.40 24.35
C PRO A 474 -31.85 -5.54 24.79
N PRO A 475 -31.18 -5.90 25.90
CA PRO A 475 -30.01 -5.17 26.37
C PRO A 475 -28.84 -5.23 25.37
N HIS A 476 -27.84 -4.40 25.62
CA HIS A 476 -26.57 -4.43 24.91
C HIS A 476 -25.54 -5.31 25.63
N LEU A 477 -24.57 -5.88 24.90
CA LEU A 477 -23.49 -6.70 25.44
C LEU A 477 -22.13 -6.10 25.08
N LEU A 478 -21.29 -5.88 26.07
CA LEU A 478 -19.87 -5.57 25.91
C LEU A 478 -19.02 -6.78 26.29
N ILE A 479 -18.12 -7.16 25.39
CA ILE A 479 -17.12 -8.21 25.64
C ILE A 479 -15.75 -7.57 25.52
N ALA A 480 -14.98 -7.62 26.61
CA ALA A 480 -13.65 -7.02 26.68
C ALA A 480 -12.66 -7.94 27.41
N PRO A 481 -11.34 -7.76 27.26
CA PRO A 481 -10.36 -8.41 28.12
C PRO A 481 -10.63 -8.12 29.59
N ALA A 482 -10.34 -9.08 30.48
CA ALA A 482 -10.61 -8.95 31.91
C ALA A 482 -9.96 -7.70 32.54
N SER A 483 -8.82 -7.26 32.01
CA SER A 483 -8.12 -6.05 32.43
C SER A 483 -8.83 -4.74 32.06
N LEU A 484 -9.73 -4.75 31.07
CA LEU A 484 -10.47 -3.56 30.63
C LEU A 484 -11.77 -3.33 31.39
N LEU A 485 -12.32 -4.36 32.04
CA LEU A 485 -13.63 -4.25 32.68
C LEU A 485 -13.68 -3.14 33.73
N ALA A 486 -12.64 -3.03 34.56
CA ALA A 486 -12.54 -1.95 35.55
C ALA A 486 -12.42 -0.55 34.90
N ASN A 487 -11.74 -0.45 33.75
CA ASN A 487 -11.65 0.80 33.01
C ASN A 487 -13.02 1.19 32.43
N TRP A 488 -13.75 0.25 31.84
CA TRP A 488 -15.10 0.49 31.34
C TRP A 488 -16.05 0.94 32.45
N GLN A 489 -16.01 0.31 33.63
CA GLN A 489 -16.78 0.75 34.79
C GLN A 489 -16.48 2.19 35.17
N ALA A 490 -15.19 2.54 35.31
CA ALA A 490 -14.77 3.90 35.65
C ALA A 490 -15.18 4.94 34.58
N GLU A 491 -15.11 4.58 33.29
CA GLU A 491 -15.54 5.44 32.20
C GLU A 491 -17.07 5.61 32.16
N ILE A 492 -17.84 4.58 32.49
CA ILE A 492 -19.30 4.65 32.59
C ILE A 492 -19.70 5.56 33.75
N GLU A 493 -19.15 5.37 34.94
CA GLU A 493 -19.40 6.22 36.11
C GLU A 493 -19.07 7.69 35.82
N ARG A 494 -17.98 7.93 35.09
CA ARG A 494 -17.53 9.28 34.72
C ARG A 494 -18.40 9.92 33.65
N PHE A 495 -18.63 9.24 32.53
CA PHE A 495 -19.18 9.84 31.31
C PHE A 495 -20.66 9.53 31.09
N ALA A 496 -21.17 8.38 31.54
CA ALA A 496 -22.53 7.94 31.27
C ALA A 496 -23.18 7.27 32.50
N PRO A 497 -23.23 7.93 33.68
CA PRO A 497 -23.75 7.33 34.90
C PRO A 497 -25.26 7.05 34.85
N ALA A 498 -25.96 7.58 33.82
CA ALA A 498 -27.35 7.25 33.56
C ALA A 498 -27.54 5.84 33.00
N LEU A 499 -26.49 5.13 32.57
CA LEU A 499 -26.59 3.75 32.08
C LEU A 499 -26.65 2.75 33.24
N THR A 500 -27.64 1.85 33.21
CA THR A 500 -27.74 0.73 34.13
C THR A 500 -26.91 -0.43 33.60
N THR A 501 -25.92 -0.89 34.38
CA THR A 501 -24.97 -1.92 33.95
C THR A 501 -24.96 -3.17 34.81
N LEU A 502 -24.74 -4.33 34.21
CA LEU A 502 -24.55 -5.62 34.89
C LEU A 502 -23.19 -6.23 34.52
N LEU A 503 -22.39 -6.61 35.52
CA LEU A 503 -21.12 -7.32 35.30
C LEU A 503 -21.32 -8.85 35.34
N ALA A 504 -21.48 -9.45 34.16
CA ALA A 504 -21.61 -10.90 33.97
C ALA A 504 -20.24 -11.60 33.97
N HIS A 505 -19.57 -11.59 35.12
CA HIS A 505 -18.25 -12.20 35.34
C HIS A 505 -18.15 -12.78 36.76
N PRO A 506 -17.41 -13.88 37.01
CA PRO A 506 -17.26 -14.46 38.35
C PRO A 506 -16.72 -13.52 39.44
N SER A 507 -16.07 -12.42 39.06
CA SER A 507 -15.61 -11.39 40.01
C SER A 507 -16.70 -10.41 40.44
N GLY A 508 -17.83 -10.36 39.72
CA GLY A 508 -18.94 -9.44 39.91
C GLY A 508 -20.24 -10.12 40.33
N MET A 509 -20.41 -11.42 40.05
CA MET A 509 -21.59 -12.18 40.47
C MET A 509 -21.28 -13.68 40.67
N PRO A 510 -22.09 -14.42 41.47
CA PRO A 510 -21.95 -15.86 41.66
C PRO A 510 -22.12 -16.66 40.37
N ALA A 511 -21.43 -17.80 40.27
CA ALA A 511 -21.46 -18.65 39.07
C ALA A 511 -22.87 -19.21 38.75
N ARG A 512 -23.71 -19.42 39.78
CA ARG A 512 -25.10 -19.88 39.59
C ARG A 512 -25.95 -18.84 38.88
N GLU A 513 -25.90 -17.58 39.34
CA GLU A 513 -26.66 -16.48 38.72
C GLU A 513 -26.18 -16.23 37.27
N LEU A 514 -24.87 -16.37 37.02
CA LEU A 514 -24.31 -16.29 35.66
C LEU A 514 -24.87 -17.40 34.73
N ALA A 515 -25.13 -18.60 35.26
CA ALA A 515 -25.72 -19.72 34.51
C ALA A 515 -27.22 -19.50 34.22
N ASP A 516 -27.92 -18.76 35.07
CA ASP A 516 -29.35 -18.48 34.94
C ASP A 516 -29.65 -17.22 34.10
N LEU A 517 -28.63 -16.52 33.58
CA LEU A 517 -28.80 -15.27 32.82
C LEU A 517 -29.62 -15.38 31.52
N ALA A 518 -29.81 -16.58 30.97
CA ALA A 518 -30.61 -16.77 29.76
C ALA A 518 -32.09 -16.42 30.00
N SER A 519 -32.62 -16.81 31.16
CA SER A 519 -34.00 -16.60 31.57
C SER A 519 -34.18 -15.40 32.51
N ALA A 520 -33.08 -14.75 32.91
CA ALA A 520 -33.12 -13.59 33.79
C ALA A 520 -33.88 -12.40 33.13
N ASP A 521 -34.74 -11.77 33.94
CA ASP A 521 -35.37 -10.51 33.58
C ASP A 521 -34.33 -9.38 33.68
N LEU A 522 -33.90 -8.89 32.52
CA LEU A 522 -32.97 -7.77 32.41
C LEU A 522 -33.67 -6.49 31.93
N ARG A 523 -35.00 -6.38 32.10
CA ARG A 523 -35.72 -5.13 31.84
C ARG A 523 -35.09 -4.00 32.66
N GLY A 524 -34.82 -2.87 32.01
CA GLY A 524 -34.15 -1.73 32.63
C GLY A 524 -32.61 -1.84 32.75
N THR A 525 -32.00 -2.96 32.34
CA THR A 525 -30.55 -3.07 32.17
C THR A 525 -30.17 -2.60 30.76
N ASP A 526 -29.32 -1.58 30.65
CA ASP A 526 -28.89 -1.07 29.35
C ASP A 526 -27.71 -1.86 28.79
N LEU A 527 -26.75 -2.23 29.66
CA LEU A 527 -25.48 -2.84 29.25
C LEU A 527 -25.06 -4.00 30.16
N VAL A 528 -24.82 -5.17 29.57
CA VAL A 528 -24.18 -6.31 30.22
C VAL A 528 -22.70 -6.35 29.80
N MET A 529 -21.79 -6.51 30.75
CA MET A 529 -20.35 -6.56 30.50
C MET A 529 -19.78 -7.93 30.88
N THR A 530 -18.94 -8.52 30.03
CA THR A 530 -18.29 -9.81 30.28
C THR A 530 -16.91 -9.91 29.61
N THR A 531 -16.24 -11.06 29.77
CA THR A 531 -14.96 -11.34 29.10
C THR A 531 -15.10 -12.43 28.05
N TYR A 532 -14.17 -12.43 27.08
CA TYR A 532 -14.05 -13.50 26.08
C TYR A 532 -13.97 -14.90 26.71
N GLY A 533 -13.21 -15.04 27.79
CA GLY A 533 -13.05 -16.32 28.49
C GLY A 533 -14.32 -16.77 29.22
N THR A 534 -15.09 -15.83 29.78
CA THR A 534 -16.37 -16.11 30.44
C THR A 534 -17.43 -16.50 29.41
N LEU A 535 -17.55 -15.75 28.31
CA LEU A 535 -18.49 -16.05 27.23
C LEU A 535 -18.29 -17.47 26.65
N ALA A 536 -17.04 -17.91 26.51
CA ALA A 536 -16.71 -19.26 26.02
C ALA A 536 -17.23 -20.40 26.91
N ARG A 537 -17.56 -20.11 28.17
CA ARG A 537 -18.05 -21.08 29.17
C ARG A 537 -19.53 -20.87 29.51
N ALA A 538 -20.00 -19.63 29.47
CA ALA A 538 -21.38 -19.26 29.79
C ALA A 538 -22.29 -19.46 28.57
N GLU A 539 -23.00 -20.58 28.51
CA GLU A 539 -24.03 -20.83 27.51
C GLU A 539 -25.21 -19.84 27.60
N ALA A 540 -25.55 -19.43 28.82
CA ALA A 540 -26.64 -18.50 29.08
C ALA A 540 -26.54 -17.18 28.30
N LEU A 541 -25.33 -16.63 28.19
CA LEU A 541 -25.07 -15.40 27.45
C LEU A 541 -25.20 -15.58 25.92
N ARG A 542 -24.94 -16.79 25.41
CA ARG A 542 -24.99 -17.12 23.98
C ARG A 542 -26.41 -17.42 23.50
N ALA A 543 -27.27 -17.94 24.38
CA ALA A 543 -28.66 -18.26 24.06
C ALA A 543 -29.56 -17.02 23.95
N ARG A 544 -29.14 -15.89 24.54
CA ARG A 544 -29.92 -14.66 24.61
C ARG A 544 -29.75 -13.77 23.36
N ASP A 545 -30.81 -13.06 23.01
CA ASP A 545 -30.80 -12.03 21.97
C ASP A 545 -30.29 -10.68 22.50
N TRP A 546 -29.45 -10.01 21.72
CA TRP A 546 -28.83 -8.74 22.07
C TRP A 546 -29.19 -7.66 21.06
N SER A 547 -29.47 -6.44 21.51
CA SER A 547 -29.71 -5.32 20.59
C SER A 547 -28.41 -4.85 19.92
N LEU A 548 -27.32 -4.83 20.69
CA LEU A 548 -25.99 -4.46 20.20
C LEU A 548 -24.94 -5.31 20.92
N VAL A 549 -24.01 -5.88 20.16
CA VAL A 549 -22.80 -6.51 20.73
C VAL A 549 -21.58 -5.68 20.38
N VAL A 550 -20.80 -5.30 21.39
CA VAL A 550 -19.55 -4.56 21.24
C VAL A 550 -18.40 -5.46 21.68
N LEU A 551 -17.42 -5.65 20.80
CA LEU A 551 -16.15 -6.27 21.13
C LEU A 551 -15.09 -5.18 21.34
N ASP A 552 -14.49 -5.13 22.51
CA ASP A 552 -13.31 -4.30 22.74
C ASP A 552 -12.03 -5.13 22.65
N GLU A 553 -11.00 -4.58 22.01
CA GLU A 553 -9.79 -5.30 21.60
C GLU A 553 -10.12 -6.54 20.73
N ALA A 554 -10.87 -6.31 19.64
CA ALA A 554 -11.38 -7.34 18.74
C ALA A 554 -10.31 -8.26 18.12
N GLN A 555 -9.01 -7.93 18.20
CA GLN A 555 -7.92 -8.84 17.88
C GLN A 555 -7.95 -10.14 18.73
N ALA A 556 -8.67 -10.15 19.85
CA ALA A 556 -8.93 -11.36 20.64
C ALA A 556 -9.61 -12.47 19.81
N ILE A 557 -10.36 -12.14 18.76
CA ILE A 557 -11.04 -13.12 17.89
C ILE A 557 -10.30 -13.40 16.58
N LYS A 558 -9.01 -13.04 16.46
CA LYS A 558 -8.26 -13.19 15.20
C LYS A 558 -8.16 -14.63 14.69
N ASN A 559 -8.12 -15.61 15.60
CA ASN A 559 -8.08 -17.02 15.24
C ASN A 559 -9.51 -17.59 15.16
N PRO A 560 -10.01 -17.96 13.96
CA PRO A 560 -11.34 -18.55 13.79
C PRO A 560 -11.57 -19.84 14.58
N GLY A 561 -10.52 -20.66 14.74
CA GLY A 561 -10.60 -21.96 15.41
C GLY A 561 -10.58 -21.89 16.93
N ALA A 562 -10.33 -20.71 17.51
CA ALA A 562 -10.30 -20.56 18.96
C ALA A 562 -11.72 -20.67 19.55
N ARG A 563 -11.87 -21.41 20.66
CA ARG A 563 -13.15 -21.60 21.35
C ARG A 563 -13.85 -20.28 21.70
N GLN A 564 -13.09 -19.25 22.07
CA GLN A 564 -13.64 -17.92 22.34
C GLN A 564 -14.21 -17.25 21.09
N THR A 565 -13.54 -17.39 19.94
CA THR A 565 -14.00 -16.84 18.65
C THR A 565 -15.30 -17.50 18.22
N GLN A 566 -15.38 -18.83 18.32
CA GLN A 566 -16.59 -19.58 18.02
C GLN A 566 -17.75 -19.16 18.94
N ALA A 567 -17.48 -18.96 20.23
CA ALA A 567 -18.48 -18.50 21.20
C ALA A 567 -19.00 -17.09 20.90
N VAL A 568 -18.12 -16.17 20.49
CA VAL A 568 -18.49 -14.81 20.07
C VAL A 568 -19.33 -14.82 18.80
N LYS A 569 -18.95 -15.63 17.79
CA LYS A 569 -19.67 -15.72 16.51
C LYS A 569 -21.05 -16.38 16.63
N ALA A 570 -21.29 -17.16 17.68
CA ALA A 570 -22.59 -17.76 17.95
C ALA A 570 -23.63 -16.76 18.53
N LEU A 571 -23.24 -15.53 18.85
CA LEU A 571 -24.13 -14.53 19.43
C LEU A 571 -25.19 -14.02 18.44
N LYS A 572 -26.43 -13.95 18.92
CA LYS A 572 -27.56 -13.33 18.21
C LYS A 572 -27.61 -11.84 18.55
N ALA A 573 -27.39 -11.00 17.55
CA ALA A 573 -27.35 -9.55 17.74
C ALA A 573 -27.98 -8.79 16.56
N HIS A 574 -28.71 -7.71 16.82
CA HIS A 574 -29.26 -6.85 15.76
C HIS A 574 -28.20 -5.96 15.11
N ALA A 575 -27.19 -5.53 15.87
CA ALA A 575 -26.06 -4.75 15.40
C ALA A 575 -24.78 -5.20 16.12
N ARG A 576 -23.62 -5.01 15.47
CA ARG A 576 -22.33 -5.46 15.98
C ARG A 576 -21.27 -4.38 15.78
N ILE A 577 -20.46 -4.15 16.81
CA ILE A 577 -19.33 -3.21 16.77
C ILE A 577 -18.06 -3.94 17.19
N ALA A 578 -17.01 -3.81 16.41
CA ALA A 578 -15.66 -4.23 16.78
C ALA A 578 -14.79 -3.00 17.01
N LEU A 579 -14.21 -2.87 18.21
CA LEU A 579 -13.24 -1.85 18.55
C LEU A 579 -11.84 -2.46 18.47
N THR A 580 -10.95 -1.81 17.74
CA THR A 580 -9.54 -2.23 17.64
C THR A 580 -8.68 -1.01 17.30
N GLY A 581 -7.42 -0.99 17.72
CA GLY A 581 -6.44 -0.03 17.20
C GLY A 581 -5.74 -0.52 15.93
N THR A 582 -5.79 -1.83 15.69
CA THR A 582 -4.99 -2.53 14.68
C THR A 582 -5.87 -3.58 14.02
N PRO A 583 -6.76 -3.17 13.08
CA PRO A 583 -7.73 -4.08 12.47
C PRO A 583 -7.08 -5.19 11.63
N VAL A 584 -5.84 -4.97 11.18
CA VAL A 584 -4.97 -6.03 10.63
C VAL A 584 -3.66 -5.96 11.38
N GLU A 585 -3.38 -6.99 12.18
CA GLU A 585 -2.19 -7.05 13.03
C GLU A 585 -1.07 -7.82 12.34
N ASN A 586 -1.36 -9.00 11.78
CA ASN A 586 -0.33 -9.88 11.23
C ASN A 586 -0.69 -10.49 9.88
N ARG A 587 -1.97 -10.79 9.62
CA ARG A 587 -2.42 -11.47 8.38
C ARG A 587 -3.81 -11.00 7.96
N LEU A 588 -4.10 -11.08 6.66
CA LEU A 588 -5.46 -10.85 6.12
C LEU A 588 -6.52 -11.81 6.71
N GLY A 589 -6.11 -12.97 7.23
CA GLY A 589 -7.02 -13.87 7.96
C GLY A 589 -7.57 -13.25 9.26
N ASP A 590 -6.82 -12.35 9.90
CA ASP A 590 -7.28 -11.63 11.11
C ASP A 590 -8.49 -10.75 10.76
N LEU A 591 -8.43 -10.10 9.58
CA LEU A 591 -9.50 -9.30 9.02
C LEU A 591 -10.76 -10.15 8.78
N TRP A 592 -10.60 -11.33 8.15
CA TRP A 592 -11.74 -12.21 7.88
C TRP A 592 -12.50 -12.56 9.16
N SER A 593 -11.79 -12.91 10.24
CA SER A 593 -12.45 -13.31 11.48
C SER A 593 -13.27 -12.18 12.12
N ILE A 594 -12.77 -10.94 12.04
CA ILE A 594 -13.49 -9.75 12.52
C ILE A 594 -14.74 -9.49 11.67
N TYR A 595 -14.61 -9.51 10.34
CA TYR A 595 -15.75 -9.27 9.45
C TYR A 595 -16.80 -10.37 9.49
N ASP A 596 -16.39 -11.62 9.70
CA ASP A 596 -17.30 -12.74 9.92
C ASP A 596 -18.07 -12.61 11.24
N PHE A 597 -17.51 -11.94 12.25
CA PHE A 597 -18.28 -11.53 13.43
C PHE A 597 -19.24 -10.38 13.08
N LEU A 598 -18.77 -9.33 12.39
CA LEU A 598 -19.56 -8.13 12.09
C LEU A 598 -20.78 -8.45 11.23
N ASP A 599 -20.54 -9.03 10.06
CA ASP A 599 -21.53 -9.36 9.04
C ASP A 599 -21.21 -10.75 8.45
N PRO A 600 -21.68 -11.83 9.09
CA PRO A 600 -21.45 -13.20 8.65
C PRO A 600 -21.78 -13.40 7.17
N GLY A 601 -20.88 -14.02 6.42
CA GLY A 601 -21.05 -14.30 5.00
C GLY A 601 -20.60 -13.20 4.03
N LEU A 602 -20.36 -11.95 4.47
CA LEU A 602 -19.90 -10.86 3.59
C LEU A 602 -18.64 -11.28 2.82
N LEU A 603 -17.67 -11.84 3.54
CA LEU A 603 -16.42 -12.35 2.97
C LEU A 603 -16.47 -13.84 2.61
N GLY A 604 -17.63 -14.49 2.73
CA GLY A 604 -17.80 -15.91 2.51
C GLY A 604 -17.12 -16.77 3.57
N SER A 605 -16.98 -18.07 3.30
CA SER A 605 -16.26 -18.98 4.19
C SER A 605 -14.77 -18.65 4.27
N ALA A 606 -14.08 -19.07 5.34
CA ALA A 606 -12.63 -18.86 5.48
C ALA A 606 -11.83 -19.43 4.28
N ARG A 607 -12.33 -20.53 3.69
CA ARG A 607 -11.75 -21.17 2.50
C ARG A 607 -11.97 -20.31 1.25
N GLU A 608 -13.18 -19.81 1.02
CA GLU A 608 -13.49 -18.90 -0.08
C GLU A 608 -12.67 -17.61 0.00
N PHE A 609 -12.57 -17.03 1.20
CA PHE A 609 -11.77 -15.83 1.42
C PHE A 609 -10.30 -16.06 1.12
N SER A 610 -9.74 -17.18 1.59
CA SER A 610 -8.34 -17.53 1.32
C SER A 610 -8.09 -17.72 -0.18
N ALA A 611 -9.02 -18.38 -0.89
CA ALA A 611 -8.93 -18.53 -2.34
C ALA A 611 -9.06 -17.18 -3.08
N PHE A 612 -9.95 -16.30 -2.61
CA PHE A 612 -10.13 -14.95 -3.14
C PHE A 612 -8.86 -14.11 -3.00
N VAL A 613 -8.27 -14.07 -1.80
CA VAL A 613 -7.00 -13.37 -1.54
C VAL A 613 -5.87 -13.93 -2.41
N LYS A 614 -5.78 -15.27 -2.53
CA LYS A 614 -4.76 -15.90 -3.39
C LYS A 614 -4.90 -15.49 -4.85
N ARG A 615 -6.12 -15.42 -5.38
CA ARG A 615 -6.35 -14.94 -6.76
C ARG A 615 -5.96 -13.48 -6.94
N LEU A 616 -6.25 -12.61 -5.97
CA LEU A 616 -5.85 -11.20 -6.02
C LEU A 616 -4.32 -11.05 -6.03
N ALA A 617 -3.61 -11.84 -5.23
CA ALA A 617 -2.14 -11.84 -5.17
C ALA A 617 -1.48 -12.37 -6.46
N SER A 618 -2.17 -13.20 -7.25
CA SER A 618 -1.65 -13.75 -8.52
C SER A 618 -2.06 -12.93 -9.76
N SER A 619 -2.76 -11.81 -9.59
CA SER A 619 -3.14 -10.92 -10.69
C SER A 619 -1.92 -10.11 -11.19
N PRO A 620 -1.78 -9.85 -12.51
CA PRO A 620 -0.68 -9.03 -13.04
C PRO A 620 -0.56 -7.63 -12.42
N GLU A 621 -1.67 -7.08 -11.90
CA GLU A 621 -1.70 -5.78 -11.23
C GLU A 621 -1.54 -5.86 -9.70
N GLU A 622 -1.51 -7.07 -9.11
CA GLU A 622 -1.45 -7.33 -7.66
C GLU A 622 -2.42 -6.46 -6.82
N SER A 623 -3.61 -6.18 -7.38
CA SER A 623 -4.51 -5.16 -6.85
C SER A 623 -5.51 -5.72 -5.82
N TYR A 624 -5.44 -5.24 -4.58
CA TYR A 624 -6.41 -5.54 -3.52
C TYR A 624 -7.64 -4.61 -3.54
N ALA A 625 -7.86 -3.89 -4.64
CA ALA A 625 -9.00 -2.97 -4.78
C ALA A 625 -10.38 -3.65 -4.56
N PRO A 626 -10.65 -4.87 -5.08
CA PRO A 626 -11.90 -5.59 -4.80
C PRO A 626 -12.14 -5.82 -3.30
N LEU A 627 -11.12 -6.28 -2.59
CA LEU A 627 -11.19 -6.49 -1.14
C LEU A 627 -11.42 -5.18 -0.39
N ARG A 628 -10.70 -4.11 -0.77
CA ARG A 628 -10.89 -2.78 -0.18
C ARG A 628 -12.32 -2.26 -0.36
N ARG A 629 -12.94 -2.45 -1.53
CA ARG A 629 -14.33 -2.04 -1.80
C ARG A 629 -15.34 -2.76 -0.89
N LEU A 630 -15.09 -4.03 -0.54
CA LEU A 630 -15.94 -4.78 0.39
C LEU A 630 -15.80 -4.33 1.83
N ILE A 631 -14.59 -4.02 2.29
CA ILE A 631 -14.34 -3.84 3.72
C ILE A 631 -14.43 -2.36 4.14
N GLN A 632 -13.95 -1.44 3.29
CA GLN A 632 -13.81 -0.03 3.64
C GLN A 632 -15.10 0.63 4.16
N PRO A 633 -16.31 0.39 3.58
CA PRO A 633 -17.53 1.04 4.06
C PRO A 633 -17.84 0.72 5.54
N TYR A 634 -17.40 -0.43 6.04
CA TYR A 634 -17.73 -0.90 7.38
C TYR A 634 -16.64 -0.57 8.40
N MET A 635 -15.60 0.18 8.02
CA MET A 635 -14.48 0.50 8.90
C MET A 635 -14.20 1.99 8.94
N LEU A 636 -14.32 2.58 10.13
CA LEU A 636 -13.89 3.95 10.41
C LEU A 636 -12.55 3.90 11.12
N ARG A 637 -11.50 4.43 10.48
CA ARG A 637 -10.14 4.48 11.03
C ARG A 637 -9.59 5.90 10.96
N ARG A 638 -9.15 6.43 12.10
CA ARG A 638 -8.46 7.72 12.22
C ARG A 638 -7.16 7.55 12.97
N LEU A 639 -6.13 8.28 12.55
CA LEU A 639 -4.80 8.21 13.14
C LEU A 639 -4.52 9.44 14.01
N LYS A 640 -3.70 9.30 15.05
CA LYS A 640 -3.25 10.45 15.86
C LYS A 640 -2.36 11.42 15.09
N THR A 641 -1.68 10.93 14.06
CA THR A 641 -0.83 11.73 13.17
C THR A 641 -1.65 12.63 12.25
N ASP A 642 -2.96 12.42 12.17
CA ASP A 642 -3.86 13.28 11.41
C ASP A 642 -4.13 14.57 12.20
N ARG A 643 -3.50 15.66 11.75
CA ARG A 643 -3.65 16.99 12.37
C ARG A 643 -5.08 17.53 12.31
N SER A 644 -5.94 17.01 11.44
CA SER A 644 -7.37 17.37 11.42
C SER A 644 -8.16 16.74 12.59
N ILE A 645 -7.61 15.69 13.22
CA ILE A 645 -8.23 14.92 14.30
C ILE A 645 -7.70 15.36 15.66
N VAL A 646 -6.37 15.55 15.77
CA VAL A 646 -5.72 15.96 17.02
C VAL A 646 -4.74 17.12 16.76
N ALA A 647 -5.20 18.35 17.02
CA ALA A 647 -4.36 19.55 16.92
C ALA A 647 -3.50 19.79 18.18
N ASP A 648 -3.97 19.28 19.33
CA ASP A 648 -3.41 19.60 20.65
C ASP A 648 -2.56 18.48 21.27
N LEU A 649 -2.32 17.36 20.56
CA LEU A 649 -1.43 16.32 21.09
C LEU A 649 0.01 16.84 20.98
N PRO A 650 0.79 16.82 22.07
CA PRO A 650 2.21 17.19 22.02
C PRO A 650 2.99 16.21 21.13
N ASP A 651 4.23 16.52 20.79
CA ASP A 651 5.00 15.63 19.91
C ASP A 651 5.34 14.30 20.62
N LYS A 652 5.18 13.20 19.89
CA LYS A 652 5.77 11.90 20.25
C LYS A 652 7.06 11.71 19.47
N THR A 653 8.17 11.56 20.17
CA THR A 653 9.46 11.25 19.55
C THR A 653 9.86 9.83 19.93
N GLU A 654 10.04 8.98 18.93
CA GLU A 654 10.55 7.62 19.14
C GLU A 654 12.04 7.57 18.78
N VAL A 655 12.85 7.10 19.72
CA VAL A 655 14.30 7.02 19.59
C VAL A 655 14.75 5.59 19.84
N LYS A 656 15.53 5.05 18.91
CA LYS A 656 16.24 3.78 19.14
C LYS A 656 17.42 4.04 20.07
N ALA A 657 17.39 3.41 21.23
CA ALA A 657 18.47 3.43 22.20
C ALA A 657 19.35 2.19 21.97
N PHE A 658 20.34 2.30 21.09
CA PHE A 658 21.27 1.21 20.86
C PHE A 658 22.11 0.92 22.10
N CYS A 659 22.22 -0.36 22.43
CA CYS A 659 22.98 -0.87 23.55
C CYS A 659 24.08 -1.79 23.00
N LEU A 660 25.26 -1.74 23.61
CA LEU A 660 26.30 -2.74 23.40
C LEU A 660 26.14 -3.84 24.44
N LEU A 661 26.53 -5.07 24.12
CA LEU A 661 26.61 -6.16 25.08
C LEU A 661 27.84 -5.98 25.98
N SER A 662 27.70 -6.36 27.25
CA SER A 662 28.87 -6.60 28.10
C SER A 662 29.66 -7.81 27.61
N ASN A 663 30.93 -7.93 27.99
CA ASN A 663 31.77 -9.09 27.64
C ASN A 663 31.13 -10.41 28.11
N ARG A 664 30.48 -10.40 29.29
CA ARG A 664 29.74 -11.55 29.82
C ARG A 664 28.52 -11.88 28.96
N GLN A 665 27.75 -10.87 28.52
CA GLN A 665 26.62 -11.06 27.62
C GLN A 665 27.07 -11.61 26.27
N ALA A 666 28.13 -11.07 25.67
CA ALA A 666 28.64 -11.51 24.38
C ALA A 666 29.10 -12.99 24.42
N ALA A 667 29.84 -13.38 25.47
CA ALA A 667 30.28 -14.76 25.64
C ALA A 667 29.11 -15.73 25.84
N LEU A 668 28.13 -15.38 26.68
CA LEU A 668 26.93 -16.20 26.88
C LEU A 668 26.10 -16.30 25.60
N TYR A 669 25.93 -15.19 24.89
CA TYR A 669 25.17 -15.13 23.66
C TYR A 669 25.81 -16.02 22.59
N GLN A 670 27.13 -15.91 22.36
CA GLN A 670 27.84 -16.74 21.40
C GLN A 670 27.73 -18.23 21.75
N LYS A 671 27.93 -18.59 23.02
CA LYS A 671 27.74 -19.97 23.49
C LYS A 671 26.34 -20.49 23.18
N THR A 672 25.31 -19.67 23.38
CA THR A 672 23.91 -20.03 23.07
C THR A 672 23.66 -20.16 21.57
N VAL A 673 24.36 -19.41 20.71
CA VAL A 673 24.33 -19.59 19.24
C VAL A 673 24.90 -20.97 18.87
N ASP A 674 26.06 -21.33 19.41
CA ASP A 674 26.72 -22.62 19.12
C ASP A 674 25.90 -23.81 19.66
N GLU A 675 25.18 -23.62 20.77
CA GLU A 675 24.25 -24.62 21.32
C GLU A 675 23.01 -24.78 20.45
N LEU A 676 22.44 -23.68 19.94
CA LEU A 676 21.31 -23.74 19.03
C LEU A 676 21.68 -24.50 17.75
N GLU A 677 22.83 -24.18 17.15
CA GLU A 677 23.32 -24.84 15.93
C GLU A 677 23.39 -26.36 16.09
N ARG A 678 24.00 -26.82 17.19
CA ARG A 678 24.07 -28.25 17.52
C ARG A 678 22.71 -28.87 17.79
N ALA A 679 21.80 -28.12 18.40
CA ALA A 679 20.48 -28.64 18.78
C ALA A 679 19.50 -28.72 17.60
N ILE A 680 19.65 -27.87 16.57
CA ILE A 680 18.84 -27.94 15.35
C ILE A 680 19.43 -28.88 14.29
N ALA A 681 20.74 -29.17 14.36
CA ALA A 681 21.41 -30.09 13.45
C ALA A 681 20.74 -31.47 13.45
N GLY A 682 20.18 -31.85 12.30
CA GLY A 682 19.52 -33.15 12.12
C GLY A 682 18.03 -33.20 12.49
N LEU A 683 17.44 -32.10 12.96
CA LEU A 683 15.98 -32.02 13.17
C LEU A 683 15.26 -31.74 11.84
N VAL A 684 14.23 -32.54 11.56
CA VAL A 684 13.33 -32.29 10.42
C VAL A 684 12.38 -31.13 10.75
N GLN A 685 11.98 -30.36 9.73
CA GLN A 685 10.98 -29.30 9.87
C GLN A 685 9.68 -29.86 10.48
N GLY A 686 9.32 -29.35 11.68
CA GLY A 686 8.22 -29.90 12.48
C GLY A 686 8.01 -29.14 13.79
N ILE A 687 7.04 -29.58 14.58
CA ILE A 687 6.64 -28.88 15.82
C ILE A 687 7.76 -28.85 16.87
N GLU A 688 8.61 -29.88 16.90
CA GLU A 688 9.77 -30.00 17.78
C GLU A 688 10.82 -28.93 17.48
N ARG A 689 11.23 -28.80 16.21
CA ARG A 689 12.14 -27.73 15.76
C ARG A 689 11.57 -26.35 16.09
N ARG A 690 10.29 -26.10 15.81
CA ARG A 690 9.64 -24.81 16.10
C ARG A 690 9.67 -24.47 17.59
N GLY A 691 9.35 -25.45 18.45
CA GLY A 691 9.39 -25.28 19.90
C GLY A 691 10.78 -24.96 20.42
N LEU A 692 11.80 -25.65 19.90
CA LEU A 692 13.20 -25.43 20.25
C LEU A 692 13.67 -24.02 19.84
N VAL A 693 13.39 -23.60 18.61
CA VAL A 693 13.74 -22.27 18.10
C VAL A 693 13.11 -21.16 18.94
N LEU A 694 11.82 -21.27 19.26
CA LEU A 694 11.13 -20.31 20.14
C LEU A 694 11.78 -20.25 21.53
N ALA A 695 12.17 -21.39 22.09
CA ALA A 695 12.87 -21.42 23.38
C ALA A 695 14.20 -20.66 23.32
N TYR A 696 15.04 -20.89 22.30
CA TYR A 696 16.32 -20.18 22.15
C TYR A 696 16.15 -18.69 21.86
N LEU A 697 15.16 -18.28 21.07
CA LEU A 697 14.83 -16.86 20.86
C LEU A 697 14.52 -16.15 22.18
N MET A 698 13.81 -16.83 23.09
CA MET A 698 13.58 -16.31 24.45
C MET A 698 14.87 -16.20 25.24
N ARG A 699 15.77 -17.20 25.17
CA ARG A 699 17.09 -17.17 25.84
C ARG A 699 17.94 -15.99 25.36
N PHE A 700 18.05 -15.79 24.05
CA PHE A 700 18.81 -14.66 23.49
C PHE A 700 18.30 -13.33 24.01
N LYS A 701 16.99 -13.14 24.09
CA LYS A 701 16.37 -11.93 24.67
C LYS A 701 16.67 -11.78 26.15
N GLN A 702 16.62 -12.87 26.94
CA GLN A 702 16.98 -12.82 28.36
C GLN A 702 18.45 -12.43 28.56
N ILE A 703 19.36 -12.99 27.76
CA ILE A 703 20.79 -12.63 27.78
C ILE A 703 20.99 -11.15 27.41
N CYS A 704 20.29 -10.65 26.39
CA CYS A 704 20.33 -9.23 26.00
C CYS A 704 19.82 -8.31 27.11
N ASN A 705 18.85 -8.77 27.92
CA ASN A 705 18.35 -8.03 29.08
C ASN A 705 19.36 -8.01 30.22
N HIS A 706 19.81 -9.17 30.68
CA HIS A 706 20.83 -9.32 31.72
C HIS A 706 21.30 -10.79 31.81
N PRO A 707 22.61 -11.08 32.03
CA PRO A 707 23.10 -12.45 32.24
C PRO A 707 22.34 -13.22 33.33
N ALA A 708 22.10 -12.57 34.48
CA ALA A 708 21.36 -13.15 35.60
C ALA A 708 19.92 -13.54 35.25
N HIS A 709 19.29 -12.87 34.28
CA HIS A 709 17.95 -13.21 33.82
C HIS A 709 17.89 -14.61 33.18
N TRP A 710 18.92 -14.95 32.40
CA TRP A 710 19.03 -16.27 31.80
C TRP A 710 19.53 -17.32 32.80
N LEU A 711 20.54 -16.97 33.61
CA LEU A 711 21.19 -17.89 34.53
C LEU A 711 20.37 -18.17 35.81
N GLY A 712 19.33 -17.37 36.08
CA GLY A 712 18.56 -17.44 37.33
C GLY A 712 19.37 -17.00 38.55
N GLU A 713 20.40 -16.18 38.34
CA GLU A 713 21.24 -15.61 39.39
C GLU A 713 20.56 -14.37 40.02
N GLY A 714 21.09 -13.88 41.15
CA GLY A 714 20.48 -12.86 42.01
C GLY A 714 20.32 -11.44 41.41
N THR A 715 20.87 -10.43 42.08
CA THR A 715 20.68 -9.01 41.74
C THR A 715 21.19 -8.66 40.34
N TRP A 716 20.46 -7.81 39.62
CA TRP A 716 20.89 -7.30 38.32
C TRP A 716 21.83 -6.11 38.52
N ASP A 717 23.12 -6.32 38.25
CA ASP A 717 24.14 -5.29 38.34
C ASP A 717 24.31 -4.57 36.98
N GLU A 718 24.68 -3.30 37.04
CA GLU A 718 24.81 -2.49 35.83
C GLU A 718 25.94 -2.96 34.91
N ALA A 719 27.09 -3.33 35.48
CA ALA A 719 28.26 -3.78 34.72
C ALA A 719 27.98 -5.05 33.90
N GLY A 720 27.05 -5.88 34.38
CA GLY A 720 26.59 -7.09 33.72
C GLY A 720 25.74 -6.86 32.47
N SER A 721 25.10 -5.70 32.31
CA SER A 721 24.16 -5.44 31.21
C SER A 721 24.32 -4.07 30.57
N GLY A 722 24.63 -4.05 29.28
CA GLY A 722 24.68 -2.79 28.54
C GLY A 722 23.31 -2.13 28.34
N LYS A 723 22.20 -2.86 28.50
CA LYS A 723 20.87 -2.24 28.57
C LYS A 723 20.64 -1.48 29.87
N LEU A 724 21.16 -1.98 31.01
CA LEU A 724 21.09 -1.24 32.27
C LEU A 724 21.98 -0.01 32.25
N ALA A 725 23.19 -0.11 31.69
CA ALA A 725 24.06 1.04 31.46
C ALA A 725 23.36 2.10 30.60
N ARG A 726 22.75 1.71 29.47
CA ARG A 726 21.99 2.63 28.63
C ARG A 726 20.73 3.17 29.32
N LEU A 727 20.08 2.37 30.16
CA LEU A 727 18.92 2.81 30.95
C LEU A 727 19.31 3.88 31.97
N ARG A 728 20.46 3.76 32.65
CA ARG A 728 21.00 4.80 33.53
C ARG A 728 21.13 6.13 32.79
N GLU A 729 21.78 6.13 31.62
CA GLU A 729 21.99 7.34 30.81
C GLU A 729 20.67 8.05 30.45
N ILE A 730 19.60 7.27 30.28
CA ILE A 730 18.24 7.79 30.02
C ILE A 730 17.59 8.28 31.31
N VAL A 731 17.74 7.55 32.42
CA VAL A 731 17.07 7.81 33.70
C VAL A 731 17.66 9.01 34.43
N GLU A 732 18.98 9.22 34.41
CA GLU A 732 19.64 10.30 35.15
C GLU A 732 19.09 11.69 34.79
N PRO A 733 18.95 12.07 33.50
CA PRO A 733 18.31 13.33 33.13
C PRO A 733 16.84 13.42 33.56
N VAL A 734 16.10 12.31 33.53
CA VAL A 734 14.66 12.26 33.89
C VAL A 734 14.49 12.44 35.40
N ALA A 735 15.32 11.79 36.19
CA ALA A 735 15.37 11.92 37.64
C ALA A 735 15.74 13.36 38.05
N GLY A 736 16.76 13.94 37.41
CA GLY A 736 17.19 15.32 37.65
C GLY A 736 16.13 16.38 37.33
N LYS A 737 15.22 16.10 36.38
CA LYS A 737 14.08 16.96 36.04
C LYS A 737 12.81 16.64 36.85
N HIS A 738 12.86 15.64 37.74
CA HIS A 738 11.70 15.14 38.47
C HIS A 738 10.52 14.73 37.57
N GLU A 739 10.82 14.21 36.38
CA GLU A 739 9.83 13.71 35.45
C GLU A 739 9.49 12.24 35.74
N LYS A 740 8.31 11.80 35.32
CA LYS A 740 7.86 10.42 35.54
C LYS A 740 8.12 9.55 34.31
N MET A 741 8.48 8.29 34.55
CA MET A 741 8.85 7.32 33.51
C MET A 741 8.02 6.03 33.57
N LEU A 742 7.67 5.48 32.40
CA LEU A 742 7.19 4.11 32.27
C LEU A 742 8.31 3.22 31.73
N VAL A 743 8.49 2.04 32.31
CA VAL A 743 9.43 1.03 31.80
C VAL A 743 8.67 -0.25 31.52
N PHE A 744 8.64 -0.65 30.25
CA PHE A 744 7.97 -1.85 29.77
C PHE A 744 8.98 -2.96 29.53
N THR A 745 8.64 -4.17 29.98
CA THR A 745 9.38 -5.41 29.65
C THR A 745 8.40 -6.53 29.31
N GLN A 746 8.77 -7.40 28.39
CA GLN A 746 7.95 -8.56 28.07
C GLN A 746 7.96 -9.64 29.16
N PHE A 747 8.98 -9.64 30.02
CA PHE A 747 9.22 -10.68 31.02
C PHE A 747 8.71 -10.23 32.39
N ARG A 748 7.93 -11.07 33.05
CA ARG A 748 7.45 -10.77 34.41
C ARG A 748 8.63 -10.73 35.39
N GLU A 749 9.56 -11.65 35.22
CA GLU A 749 10.72 -11.90 36.06
C GLU A 749 11.68 -10.70 36.06
N ALA A 750 11.67 -9.89 35.00
CA ALA A 750 12.47 -8.68 34.88
C ALA A 750 11.87 -7.46 35.62
N THR A 751 10.58 -7.49 35.98
CA THR A 751 9.91 -6.30 36.53
C THR A 751 10.45 -5.86 37.89
N GLU A 752 10.70 -6.80 38.80
CA GLU A 752 11.23 -6.50 40.13
C GLU A 752 12.71 -6.06 40.11
N PRO A 753 13.63 -6.75 39.39
CA PRO A 753 15.01 -6.27 39.25
C PRO A 753 15.10 -4.87 38.63
N LEU A 754 14.29 -4.57 37.60
CA LEU A 754 14.22 -3.23 37.02
C LEU A 754 13.70 -2.20 38.02
N ALA A 755 12.70 -2.53 38.82
CA ALA A 755 12.18 -1.63 39.83
C ALA A 755 13.20 -1.34 40.93
N GLY A 756 14.00 -2.35 41.33
CA GLY A 756 15.13 -2.17 42.25
C GLY A 756 16.18 -1.22 41.68
N PHE A 757 16.67 -1.50 40.47
CA PHE A 757 17.66 -0.67 39.78
C PHE A 757 17.20 0.78 39.61
N LEU A 758 15.96 1.00 39.17
CA LEU A 758 15.38 2.33 39.06
C LEU A 758 15.19 3.00 40.43
N GLY A 759 14.83 2.23 41.46
CA GLY A 759 14.70 2.72 42.83
C GLY A 759 16.00 3.35 43.34
N ASP A 760 17.13 2.70 43.06
CA ASP A 760 18.47 3.19 43.41
C ASP A 760 18.80 4.49 42.65
N LEU A 761 18.50 4.55 41.35
CA LEU A 761 18.77 5.74 40.51
C LEU A 761 17.92 6.96 40.87
N PHE A 762 16.62 6.74 41.16
CA PHE A 762 15.71 7.81 41.54
C PHE A 762 15.78 8.15 43.04
N GLY A 763 16.47 7.34 43.84
CA GLY A 763 16.56 7.45 45.30
C GLY A 763 15.23 7.19 46.03
N ARG A 764 14.22 6.63 45.35
CA ARG A 764 12.87 6.40 45.89
C ARG A 764 12.13 5.31 45.10
N PRO A 765 11.23 4.53 45.74
CA PRO A 765 10.57 3.42 45.10
C PRO A 765 9.49 3.86 44.10
N GLY A 766 9.36 3.11 43.01
CA GLY A 766 8.26 3.23 42.05
C GLY A 766 7.14 2.22 42.32
N VAL A 767 6.36 1.93 41.29
CA VAL A 767 5.32 0.89 41.32
C VAL A 767 5.53 -0.16 40.23
N VAL A 768 5.03 -1.37 40.45
CA VAL A 768 5.17 -2.52 39.55
C VAL A 768 3.80 -3.12 39.20
N LEU A 769 3.57 -3.43 37.93
CA LEU A 769 2.34 -4.10 37.47
C LEU A 769 2.67 -5.21 36.47
N HIS A 770 2.25 -6.42 36.78
CA HIS A 770 2.45 -7.60 35.95
C HIS A 770 1.24 -8.54 35.99
N GLY A 771 1.29 -9.63 35.22
CA GLY A 771 0.14 -10.53 35.02
C GLY A 771 -0.47 -11.12 36.30
N SER A 772 0.33 -11.37 37.35
CA SER A 772 -0.17 -11.91 38.63
C SER A 772 -0.71 -10.85 39.60
N THR A 773 -0.64 -9.55 39.25
CA THR A 773 -1.20 -8.50 40.09
C THR A 773 -2.73 -8.63 40.13
N PRO A 774 -3.37 -8.78 41.30
CA PRO A 774 -4.82 -8.94 41.42
C PRO A 774 -5.58 -7.79 40.75
N VAL A 775 -6.63 -8.08 39.99
CA VAL A 775 -7.38 -7.08 39.22
C VAL A 775 -7.88 -5.93 40.10
N ARG A 776 -8.37 -6.24 41.32
CA ARG A 776 -8.84 -5.23 42.29
C ARG A 776 -7.75 -4.26 42.75
N ALA A 777 -6.47 -4.66 42.74
CA ALA A 777 -5.36 -3.82 43.18
C ALA A 777 -4.80 -2.92 42.07
N ARG A 778 -5.05 -3.24 40.79
CA ARG A 778 -4.46 -2.52 39.64
C ARG A 778 -4.88 -1.06 39.58
N GLY A 779 -6.15 -0.76 39.86
CA GLY A 779 -6.67 0.62 39.85
C GLY A 779 -5.96 1.52 40.86
N GLY A 780 -5.65 1.00 42.06
CA GLY A 780 -4.92 1.72 43.10
C GLY A 780 -3.48 2.06 42.69
N LEU A 781 -2.77 1.13 42.03
CA LEU A 781 -1.42 1.37 41.53
C LEU A 781 -1.37 2.46 40.46
N VAL A 782 -2.32 2.43 39.52
CA VAL A 782 -2.44 3.44 38.46
C VAL A 782 -2.77 4.80 39.05
N ARG A 783 -3.72 4.86 40.00
CA ARG A 783 -4.06 6.11 40.70
C ARG A 783 -2.85 6.68 41.41
N ARG A 784 -2.14 5.85 42.19
CA ARG A 784 -0.92 6.24 42.91
C ARG A 784 0.14 6.79 41.95
N PHE A 785 0.44 6.10 40.85
CA PHE A 785 1.39 6.61 39.86
C PHE A 785 0.99 7.95 39.25
N GLN A 786 -0.31 8.17 39.00
CA GLN A 786 -0.76 9.43 38.39
C GLN A 786 -0.80 10.59 39.39
N GLU A 787 -1.28 10.36 40.61
CA GLU A 787 -1.58 11.41 41.58
C GLU A 787 -0.44 11.69 42.57
N ASP A 788 0.36 10.68 42.92
CA ASP A 788 1.41 10.80 43.94
C ASP A 788 2.72 11.31 43.33
N PRO A 789 3.20 12.53 43.65
CA PRO A 789 4.47 13.07 43.13
C PRO A 789 5.70 12.30 43.65
N SER A 790 5.56 11.50 44.71
CA SER A 790 6.66 10.73 45.28
C SER A 790 6.99 9.47 44.46
N VAL A 791 6.15 9.08 43.50
CA VAL A 791 6.31 7.87 42.67
C VAL A 791 6.89 8.25 41.30
N PRO A 792 8.21 8.09 41.08
CA PRO A 792 8.88 8.55 39.87
C PRO A 792 8.72 7.63 38.65
N PHE A 793 8.52 6.32 38.86
CA PHE A 793 8.46 5.38 37.75
C PHE A 793 7.42 4.29 37.97
N PHE A 794 7.00 3.69 36.86
CA PHE A 794 6.14 2.53 36.82
C PHE A 794 6.75 1.47 35.91
N VAL A 795 7.09 0.30 36.45
CA VAL A 795 7.52 -0.86 35.67
C VAL A 795 6.31 -1.75 35.34
N LEU A 796 6.09 -2.03 34.06
CA LEU A 796 4.95 -2.81 33.60
C LEU A 796 5.39 -3.98 32.71
N SER A 797 4.77 -5.14 32.88
CA SER A 797 4.88 -6.17 31.86
C SER A 797 4.02 -5.81 30.65
N VAL A 798 4.54 -5.95 29.43
CA VAL A 798 3.89 -5.48 28.18
C VAL A 798 2.45 -5.99 28.04
N LYS A 799 2.19 -7.27 28.35
CA LYS A 799 0.83 -7.84 28.29
C LYS A 799 -0.12 -7.28 29.35
N ALA A 800 0.39 -6.93 30.53
CA ALA A 800 -0.42 -6.42 31.63
C ALA A 800 -0.65 -4.90 31.50
N GLY A 801 0.36 -4.16 31.02
CA GLY A 801 0.29 -2.72 30.73
C GLY A 801 -0.33 -2.37 29.38
N GLY A 802 -0.37 -3.32 28.44
CA GLY A 802 -0.92 -3.14 27.10
C GLY A 802 -2.45 -3.02 27.04
N SER A 803 -3.17 -3.10 28.18
CA SER A 803 -4.64 -3.11 28.19
C SER A 803 -5.22 -2.05 29.15
N GLY A 804 -6.06 -1.17 28.63
CA GLY A 804 -6.97 -0.27 29.37
C GLY A 804 -6.38 0.88 30.18
N LEU A 805 -5.11 0.82 30.58
CA LEU A 805 -4.58 1.78 31.57
C LEU A 805 -4.41 3.20 31.02
N ASN A 806 -4.66 4.19 31.87
CA ASN A 806 -4.39 5.60 31.62
C ASN A 806 -3.12 6.01 32.41
N LEU A 807 -2.03 6.37 31.72
CA LEU A 807 -0.71 6.62 32.31
C LEU A 807 -0.10 7.94 31.82
N MET A 808 -0.93 8.98 31.61
CA MET A 808 -0.53 10.28 31.05
C MET A 808 0.43 11.07 31.94
N ALA A 809 0.59 10.69 33.22
CA ALA A 809 1.54 11.35 34.12
C ALA A 809 3.01 11.18 33.68
N ALA A 810 3.32 10.18 32.84
CA ALA A 810 4.66 9.96 32.31
C ALA A 810 4.91 10.75 31.03
N SER A 811 6.08 11.38 30.93
CA SER A 811 6.61 11.99 29.70
C SER A 811 7.70 11.14 29.04
N HIS A 812 8.18 10.10 29.72
CA HIS A 812 9.19 9.17 29.22
C HIS A 812 8.68 7.75 29.23
N VAL A 813 8.89 7.03 28.14
CA VAL A 813 8.55 5.62 28.00
C VAL A 813 9.78 4.86 27.55
N VAL A 814 10.16 3.80 28.26
CA VAL A 814 11.26 2.91 27.87
C VAL A 814 10.70 1.52 27.59
N HIS A 815 10.94 1.01 26.39
CA HIS A 815 10.80 -0.42 26.08
C HIS A 815 12.14 -1.08 26.31
N PHE A 816 12.25 -1.85 27.41
CA PHE A 816 13.48 -2.49 27.84
C PHE A 816 13.90 -3.63 26.92
N ASP A 817 12.95 -4.33 26.32
CA ASP A 817 13.18 -5.37 25.33
C ASP A 817 12.28 -5.19 24.11
N ARG A 818 12.79 -5.58 22.94
CA ARG A 818 12.06 -5.45 21.68
C ARG A 818 11.03 -6.54 21.55
N TRP A 819 9.75 -6.18 21.47
CA TRP A 819 8.68 -7.11 21.16
C TRP A 819 8.60 -7.32 19.64
N TRP A 820 8.31 -8.55 19.21
CA TRP A 820 8.28 -8.93 17.77
C TRP A 820 7.11 -8.30 16.99
N ASN A 821 6.09 -7.81 17.70
CA ASN A 821 4.90 -7.23 17.10
C ASN A 821 4.81 -5.73 17.46
N PRO A 822 5.11 -4.81 16.52
CA PRO A 822 5.16 -3.38 16.82
C PRO A 822 3.83 -2.85 17.37
N ALA A 823 2.69 -3.42 16.94
CA ALA A 823 1.37 -3.04 17.42
C ALA A 823 1.22 -3.12 18.95
N VAL A 824 1.84 -4.11 19.58
CA VAL A 824 1.77 -4.31 21.03
C VAL A 824 2.61 -3.29 21.78
N GLU A 825 3.78 -2.92 21.25
CA GLU A 825 4.61 -1.85 21.82
C GLU A 825 3.97 -0.48 21.64
N ASP A 826 3.41 -0.22 20.46
CA ASP A 826 2.67 1.00 20.15
C ASP A 826 1.48 1.13 21.11
N GLN A 827 0.77 0.02 21.36
CA GLN A 827 -0.31 -0.05 22.33
C GLN A 827 0.14 0.23 23.78
N ALA A 828 1.36 -0.15 24.15
CA ALA A 828 1.92 0.17 25.46
C ALA A 828 2.39 1.64 25.55
N THR A 829 3.03 2.15 24.49
CA THR A 829 3.48 3.55 24.36
C THR A 829 2.32 4.54 24.42
N ASP A 830 1.26 4.23 23.70
CA ASP A 830 0.03 5.00 23.63
C ASP A 830 -0.77 4.97 24.94
N ARG A 831 -0.24 4.42 26.05
CA ARG A 831 -0.79 4.59 27.41
C ARG A 831 -0.35 5.91 28.05
N ALA A 832 0.87 6.38 27.73
CA ALA A 832 1.37 7.70 28.09
C ALA A 832 1.01 8.75 27.03
N TYR A 833 1.04 8.37 25.74
CA TYR A 833 0.69 9.25 24.62
C TYR A 833 -0.82 9.20 24.31
N ARG A 834 -1.64 9.86 25.14
CA ARG A 834 -3.11 9.90 25.01
C ARG A 834 -3.65 11.32 25.04
N ILE A 835 -4.87 11.50 24.56
CA ILE A 835 -5.59 12.78 24.67
C ILE A 835 -5.74 13.15 26.16
N GLY A 836 -5.24 14.33 26.53
CA GLY A 836 -5.07 14.76 27.92
C GLY A 836 -3.60 14.78 28.38
N GLN A 837 -2.68 14.27 27.55
CA GLN A 837 -1.25 14.50 27.69
C GLN A 837 -0.93 15.95 27.30
N HIS A 838 -0.17 16.64 28.16
CA HIS A 838 0.22 18.04 27.96
C HIS A 838 1.73 18.20 27.73
N ARG A 839 2.51 17.11 27.82
CA ARG A 839 3.97 17.10 27.63
C ARG A 839 4.36 16.23 26.45
N ASN A 840 5.43 16.61 25.75
CA ASN A 840 6.04 15.76 24.72
C ASN A 840 6.40 14.41 25.33
N VAL A 841 6.12 13.34 24.59
CA VAL A 841 6.39 11.96 25.04
C VAL A 841 7.60 11.44 24.29
N LEU A 842 8.68 11.17 25.04
CA LEU A 842 9.91 10.58 24.50
C LEU A 842 9.89 9.06 24.74
N VAL A 843 10.02 8.30 23.67
CA VAL A 843 9.93 6.83 23.68
C VAL A 843 11.29 6.25 23.32
N HIS A 844 11.90 5.53 24.27
CA HIS A 844 13.18 4.87 24.09
C HIS A 844 12.97 3.38 23.83
N LYS A 845 13.35 2.91 22.65
CA LYS A 845 13.33 1.48 22.29
C LYS A 845 14.75 0.93 22.42
N LEU A 846 15.04 0.19 23.49
CA LEU A 846 16.37 -0.38 23.74
C LEU A 846 16.61 -1.56 22.78
N VAL A 847 17.75 -1.54 22.07
CA VAL A 847 18.13 -2.56 21.07
C VAL A 847 19.60 -2.94 21.23
N CYS A 848 19.90 -4.20 21.52
CA CYS A 848 21.28 -4.68 21.53
C CYS A 848 21.84 -4.85 20.09
N ARG A 849 22.91 -4.12 19.76
CA ARG A 849 23.55 -4.16 18.44
C ARG A 849 24.22 -5.51 18.16
N GLY A 850 24.25 -5.91 16.88
CA GLY A 850 24.89 -7.16 16.47
C GLY A 850 24.20 -8.43 16.97
N THR A 851 23.00 -8.32 17.54
CA THR A 851 22.23 -9.44 18.09
C THR A 851 20.94 -9.70 17.29
N VAL A 852 20.20 -10.73 17.71
CA VAL A 852 18.85 -11.01 17.23
C VAL A 852 17.88 -9.82 17.41
N GLU A 853 18.06 -8.97 18.44
CA GLU A 853 17.18 -7.81 18.65
C GLU A 853 17.30 -6.78 17.52
N GLU A 854 18.52 -6.48 17.06
CA GLU A 854 18.76 -5.53 15.97
C GLU A 854 18.24 -6.06 14.63
N ARG A 855 18.27 -7.39 14.44
CA ARG A 855 17.72 -8.00 13.22
C ARG A 855 16.20 -8.07 13.27
N ILE A 856 15.60 -8.36 14.43
CA ILE A 856 14.14 -8.29 14.61
C ILE A 856 13.66 -6.86 14.34
N ASP A 857 14.39 -5.87 14.87
CA ASP A 857 14.09 -4.46 14.66
C ASP A 857 14.09 -4.10 13.16
N ARG A 858 15.13 -4.51 12.41
CA ARG A 858 15.18 -4.34 10.95
C ARG A 858 14.03 -5.03 10.22
N LEU A 859 13.71 -6.28 10.57
CA LEU A 859 12.59 -7.01 9.97
C LEU A 859 11.24 -6.30 10.20
N ILE A 860 11.04 -5.72 11.38
CA ILE A 860 9.84 -4.94 11.70
C ILE A 860 9.76 -3.70 10.81
N GLU A 861 10.87 -2.99 10.61
CA GLU A 861 10.92 -1.78 9.77
C GLU A 861 10.70 -2.07 8.29
N ASP A 862 11.39 -3.10 7.76
CA ASP A 862 11.23 -3.54 6.37
C ASP A 862 9.77 -3.92 6.10
N LYS A 863 9.13 -4.60 7.06
CA LYS A 863 7.70 -4.90 6.98
C LYS A 863 6.81 -3.67 7.10
N GLN A 864 7.10 -2.71 7.97
CA GLN A 864 6.30 -1.49 8.05
C GLN A 864 6.40 -0.65 6.77
N ALA A 865 7.55 -0.65 6.10
CA ALA A 865 7.74 -0.02 4.79
C ALA A 865 6.92 -0.72 3.69
N MET A 866 6.91 -2.07 3.68
CA MET A 866 6.13 -2.87 2.72
C MET A 866 4.62 -2.93 3.04
N ALA A 867 4.22 -2.89 4.31
CA ALA A 867 2.83 -2.99 4.76
C ALA A 867 1.96 -1.78 4.37
N ARG A 868 2.56 -0.67 3.89
CA ARG A 868 1.84 0.38 3.16
C ARG A 868 1.26 -0.13 1.83
N GLY A 869 1.65 -1.33 1.39
CA GLY A 869 1.23 -1.96 0.14
C GLY A 869 1.12 -3.48 0.19
N VAL A 870 0.47 -4.06 1.21
CA VAL A 870 -0.02 -5.47 1.31
C VAL A 870 0.64 -6.28 2.44
N LEU A 871 -0.21 -6.96 3.22
CA LEU A 871 0.06 -7.48 4.57
C LEU A 871 0.15 -9.01 4.56
N GLU A 872 1.36 -9.57 4.69
CA GLU A 872 1.54 -11.02 4.91
C GLU A 872 2.54 -11.35 6.05
N GLY A 873 2.04 -12.12 7.02
CA GLY A 873 2.80 -12.93 7.98
C GLY A 873 3.21 -12.22 9.29
N GLY A 874 2.83 -12.77 10.44
CA GLY A 874 3.43 -12.40 11.73
C GLY A 874 4.92 -12.80 11.80
N ALA A 875 5.75 -11.97 12.44
CA ALA A 875 7.20 -12.17 12.49
C ALA A 875 7.63 -13.49 13.17
N GLU A 876 6.89 -13.97 14.18
CA GLU A 876 7.19 -15.21 14.91
C GLU A 876 7.11 -16.46 14.02
N THR A 877 6.04 -16.59 13.23
CA THR A 877 5.85 -17.76 12.35
C THR A 877 6.95 -17.81 11.29
N LEU A 878 7.33 -16.64 10.76
CA LEU A 878 8.36 -16.50 9.75
C LEU A 878 9.73 -16.95 10.28
N LEU A 879 10.08 -16.59 11.52
CA LEU A 879 11.34 -17.01 12.17
C LEU A 879 11.41 -18.52 12.44
N THR A 880 10.30 -19.14 12.84
CA THR A 880 10.25 -20.60 13.09
C THR A 880 10.25 -21.44 11.81
N GLU A 881 9.87 -20.83 10.68
CA GLU A 881 9.79 -21.48 9.37
C GLU A 881 11.02 -21.23 8.48
N MET A 882 11.95 -20.37 8.92
CA MET A 882 13.24 -20.16 8.26
C MET A 882 14.04 -21.46 8.15
N SER A 883 14.80 -21.58 7.04
CA SER A 883 15.84 -22.61 6.92
C SER A 883 16.90 -22.45 8.01
N ASP A 884 17.63 -23.51 8.33
CA ASP A 884 18.67 -23.44 9.36
C ASP A 884 19.72 -22.37 9.03
N LYS A 885 20.08 -22.22 7.75
CA LYS A 885 21.01 -21.18 7.30
C LYS A 885 20.49 -19.76 7.58
N GLU A 886 19.22 -19.50 7.28
CA GLU A 886 18.59 -18.19 7.52
C GLU A 886 18.44 -17.93 9.02
N LEU A 887 18.05 -18.94 9.79
CA LEU A 887 17.94 -18.85 11.24
C LEU A 887 19.29 -18.54 11.89
N MET A 888 20.36 -19.24 11.48
CA MET A 888 21.70 -18.98 12.01
C MET A 888 22.20 -17.59 11.62
N ALA A 889 21.95 -17.13 10.39
CA ALA A 889 22.23 -15.74 10.01
C ALA A 889 21.43 -14.73 10.86
N MET A 890 20.22 -15.09 11.28
CA MET A 890 19.34 -14.28 12.11
C MET A 890 19.78 -14.22 13.59
N VAL A 891 20.38 -15.26 14.13
CA VAL A 891 20.81 -15.28 15.54
C VAL A 891 22.29 -14.97 15.73
N ALA A 892 23.14 -15.11 14.71
CA ALA A 892 24.59 -14.96 14.79
C ALA A 892 25.03 -13.67 15.49
N LEU A 893 26.07 -13.71 16.31
CA LEU A 893 26.60 -12.50 16.95
C LEU A 893 27.55 -11.76 16.01
N ASP A 894 27.30 -10.46 15.77
CA ASP A 894 28.28 -9.57 15.15
C ASP A 894 29.06 -8.84 16.24
N LEU A 895 30.16 -9.46 16.69
CA LEU A 895 31.00 -8.95 17.78
C LEU A 895 31.48 -7.51 17.57
N ARG A 896 31.79 -7.14 16.31
CA ARG A 896 32.28 -5.79 15.97
C ARG A 896 31.26 -4.70 16.23
N ARG A 897 29.98 -5.04 16.13
CA ARG A 897 28.87 -4.11 16.38
C ARG A 897 28.31 -4.25 17.79
N ALA A 898 28.48 -5.42 18.39
CA ALA A 898 27.90 -5.77 19.69
C ALA A 898 28.74 -5.30 20.86
N THR A 899 30.03 -5.03 20.71
CA THR A 899 30.94 -4.63 21.80
C THR A 899 31.69 -3.34 21.46
N ALA A 900 32.17 -2.63 22.48
CA ALA A 900 32.88 -1.36 22.30
C ALA A 900 34.34 -1.53 21.84
N GLU A 901 34.87 -2.76 21.95
CA GLU A 901 36.26 -3.11 21.64
C GLU A 901 36.30 -4.05 20.44
N ALA A 902 36.29 -3.49 19.23
CA ALA A 902 36.61 -4.19 18.00
C ALA A 902 37.51 -3.36 17.08
#